data_AF-V2XYS9-F1
#
_entry.id   AF-V2XYS9-F1
#
_cell.length_a   1.000
_cell.length_b   1.000
_cell.length_c   1.000
_cell.angle_alpha   90.00
_cell.angle_beta   90.00
_cell.angle_gamma   90.00
#
_symmetry.space_group_name_H-M   'P 1'
#
loop_
_entity.id
_entity.type
_entity.pdbx_description
1 polymer ?
#
loop_
_entity_poly.entity_id
_entity_poly.type
_entity_poly.pdbx_seq_one_letter_code
_entity_poly.pdbx_strand_id
1 'polypeptide(L)'
;MHLLSLSIFLFLPYFSWGSQSVLEINPTSSLRTTLIDCLNNDSDYLSLLMLIQQANLVPTLNRLNGSTLFAPTNDAIERYRSSNPLWNSILDDSNTLVNDNVREGLRQQLFYHLLNYSVAALPHDEEPLQVLETLHFPHKHVDPPTHEPPPYPPWLPIPGGTLGGKPQRLRVAARAQKAFVGVDAFGEGGSEVVKGQTDCGNGVLFGIADVLEPPPDLATVVSQHSDVSYFNNVLTSEITKLLNSTPGLTVFLPINKAWEALDEYERLYLESRYATDDLNRILNMHAVAEDGVKWSDTFDPAVNLTTIDGRTLEIIAAPQGTMVSTAKLVRPDIYASNGVLHFVDSLLILDGALKLTPEKYLLTLNCTKFVSLIHDADLTHLINDTEAKYTILAPGDDVIALFGDKDLPEPGSEDLKKMLQYHFLPGKFTPSKLKSGMLVETALEEKGLHYHKQVLTVEASDGGGKDNSWKSLRFGGATVLREPVEVNNTLIYFISKTVTPPSDALETVLPMLDLSSFIAALLSTSVKDMLRSTPRTTLLIPNNEAFKRLGHLVSEHLLAASNKADLEKVLLHHTLVTVQYSKALQNGTKHSFATLEDSDLTLSRKEDGRVYVSPSGGWAGMKSELFTHNILTQTGVIHELSDVLIPRSVDLTVGKLVKAAGGSTMASMLTKAGFEWVLNGTAPPEGSPWADQGLESAGWTLLCPPDDAFDDYNITELFSDKDRLVMVVSQHLIPAPRDKKKKDISVPLDDDPLNNNKPLKLDNSVTYSTLRSPSSAYGDIVFKADDEAKGGYIVGIKDARGTDGTSDWAQVESWGRSTTGGGTGGVIRIDRLLIPYQPPWWLEYGAPIVSKELETPAVAQKTANVAAENVKAFVAGGFGGVCAVLVGHPFDLTKTRLQTAPPGTYTGALDVVKKALARDGVSGMYRGIVPPLLGVTPIFAVSFWAYDASKQLIYALTPKRESKSLSTAELALAGFLSAVPTTAITAPVERAKVLLQVQGQGGSEQKYKGVLDVMKHLYKEGGMKSIFRGSGATLMRDGPGSAAYFATYEVTKKTLTPAGSSPSDLNLNAVIFAGGMAGVAMWALVIPPDVIKSRIQSAPTGTYSGFMDCARKTIAADGVGALWKGLGPAMARAFPANAATFLGVEASRKLLDSIL
;
A
#
# COMPACT_ATOMS: atom_id res chain seq x y z
N MET A 1 -81.81 26.39 11.43
CA MET A 1 -83.22 26.20 11.81
C MET A 1 -83.26 26.08 13.33
N HIS A 2 -83.99 26.96 14.02
CA HIS A 2 -84.29 26.92 15.48
C HIS A 2 -83.11 26.96 16.49
N LEU A 3 -83.23 27.52 17.71
CA LEU A 3 -84.13 28.56 18.25
C LEU A 3 -83.52 29.11 19.56
N LEU A 4 -83.68 30.43 19.76
CA LEU A 4 -83.88 31.17 21.03
C LEU A 4 -83.59 30.50 22.40
N SER A 5 -82.59 31.08 23.09
CA SER A 5 -82.71 31.92 24.31
C SER A 5 -83.51 31.47 25.55
N LEU A 6 -83.02 31.88 26.73
CA LEU A 6 -83.75 32.87 27.55
C LEU A 6 -82.80 33.64 28.49
N SER A 7 -83.16 34.89 28.77
CA SER A 7 -82.52 35.77 29.76
C SER A 7 -83.45 35.93 30.98
N ILE A 8 -83.16 36.95 31.81
CA ILE A 8 -84.12 37.82 32.53
C ILE A 8 -84.27 37.64 34.07
N PHE A 9 -83.67 38.63 34.75
CA PHE A 9 -84.19 39.41 35.90
C PHE A 9 -84.13 38.81 37.31
N LEU A 10 -84.20 39.57 38.42
CA LEU A 10 -83.89 40.98 38.82
C LEU A 10 -84.43 41.08 40.27
N PHE A 11 -83.83 41.82 41.22
CA PHE A 11 -84.52 42.68 42.21
C PHE A 11 -83.56 43.24 43.30
N LEU A 12 -83.50 44.57 43.36
CA LEU A 12 -83.14 45.41 44.52
C LEU A 12 -84.42 45.49 45.47
N PRO A 13 -84.55 46.31 46.57
CA PRO A 13 -83.78 47.52 46.88
C PRO A 13 -83.71 48.10 48.35
N TYR A 14 -83.08 49.29 48.45
CA TYR A 14 -83.33 50.49 49.33
C TYR A 14 -83.33 50.45 50.88
N PHE A 15 -82.69 51.44 51.53
CA PHE A 15 -83.25 52.74 52.04
C PHE A 15 -82.06 53.65 52.48
N SER A 16 -81.87 54.88 51.96
CA SER A 16 -82.35 56.24 52.42
C SER A 16 -81.63 56.77 53.69
N TRP A 17 -81.41 58.07 53.96
CA TRP A 17 -81.79 59.42 53.44
C TRP A 17 -80.52 60.33 53.32
N GLY A 18 -80.52 61.62 52.89
CA GLY A 18 -81.56 62.51 52.34
C GLY A 18 -81.04 63.95 52.03
N SER A 19 -81.79 64.71 51.20
CA SER A 19 -81.82 66.19 50.94
C SER A 19 -80.68 67.09 51.49
N GLN A 20 -80.13 68.09 50.78
CA GLN A 20 -80.77 69.19 50.04
C GLN A 20 -79.68 69.98 49.24
N SER A 21 -79.97 71.20 48.75
CA SER A 21 -79.32 71.77 47.55
C SER A 21 -78.74 73.21 47.68
N VAL A 22 -77.71 73.50 46.87
CA VAL A 22 -77.29 74.82 46.29
C VAL A 22 -76.29 75.72 47.06
N LEU A 23 -75.35 76.31 46.28
CA LEU A 23 -74.29 77.33 46.56
C LEU A 23 -73.12 76.87 47.47
N GLU A 24 -71.83 77.06 47.13
CA GLU A 24 -71.18 78.16 46.40
C GLU A 24 -70.06 77.71 45.44
N ILE A 25 -69.62 78.64 44.57
CA ILE A 25 -68.43 78.49 43.72
C ILE A 25 -67.20 78.94 44.51
N ASN A 26 -66.13 78.13 44.51
CA ASN A 26 -64.77 78.65 44.66
C ASN A 26 -63.81 77.90 43.71
N PRO A 27 -63.02 78.62 42.88
CA PRO A 27 -62.21 77.99 41.84
C PRO A 27 -60.79 77.68 42.32
N THR A 28 -60.39 76.41 42.28
CA THR A 28 -58.97 76.02 42.22
C THR A 28 -58.79 74.87 41.25
N SER A 29 -58.12 75.14 40.14
CA SER A 29 -57.67 74.11 39.20
C SER A 29 -56.54 73.27 39.83
N SER A 30 -56.83 72.05 40.25
CA SER A 30 -55.79 71.04 40.45
C SER A 30 -55.39 70.47 39.08
N LEU A 31 -54.25 70.92 38.56
CA LEU A 31 -53.61 70.31 37.38
C LEU A 31 -53.45 68.81 37.64
N ARG A 32 -54.02 67.96 36.78
CA ARG A 32 -53.64 66.54 36.76
C ARG A 32 -52.27 66.45 36.11
N THR A 33 -51.25 66.19 36.90
CA THR A 33 -49.97 65.70 36.38
C THR A 33 -50.20 64.40 35.64
N THR A 34 -49.40 64.18 34.59
CA THR A 34 -49.34 62.94 33.81
C THR A 34 -47.94 62.33 33.92
N LEU A 35 -47.77 61.09 33.44
CA LEU A 35 -46.45 60.46 33.26
C LEU A 35 -45.49 61.35 32.46
N ILE A 36 -45.97 62.07 31.45
CA ILE A 36 -45.15 63.00 30.66
C ILE A 36 -44.71 64.21 31.50
N ASP A 37 -45.60 64.75 32.34
CA ASP A 37 -45.25 65.85 33.24
C ASP A 37 -44.22 65.41 34.29
N CYS A 38 -44.35 64.19 34.83
CA CYS A 38 -43.35 63.57 35.71
C CYS A 38 -41.98 63.46 35.04
N LEU A 39 -41.91 62.88 33.83
CA LEU A 39 -40.65 62.74 33.09
C LEU A 39 -40.02 64.10 32.77
N ASN A 40 -40.83 65.11 32.48
CA ASN A 40 -40.35 66.47 32.19
C ASN A 40 -39.92 67.25 33.45
N ASN A 41 -40.40 66.87 34.64
CA ASN A 41 -40.03 67.49 35.92
C ASN A 41 -38.68 67.00 36.48
N ASP A 42 -38.14 65.89 35.98
CA ASP A 42 -36.85 65.33 36.38
C ASP A 42 -35.86 65.38 35.19
N SER A 43 -34.77 66.13 35.35
CA SER A 43 -33.75 66.34 34.31
C SER A 43 -33.08 65.04 33.85
N ASP A 44 -33.16 63.97 34.63
CA ASP A 44 -32.55 62.67 34.35
C ASP A 44 -33.35 61.79 33.36
N TYR A 45 -34.48 62.28 32.84
CA TYR A 45 -35.28 61.57 31.82
C TYR A 45 -35.41 62.33 30.49
N LEU A 46 -34.63 63.39 30.28
CA LEU A 46 -34.69 64.20 29.05
C LEU A 46 -34.41 63.39 27.78
N SER A 47 -33.44 62.47 27.80
CA SER A 47 -33.14 61.60 26.66
C SER A 47 -34.28 60.61 26.39
N LEU A 48 -34.94 60.11 27.44
CA LEU A 48 -36.11 59.24 27.31
C LEU A 48 -37.31 60.00 26.73
N LEU A 49 -37.51 61.25 27.18
CA LEU A 49 -38.58 62.13 26.70
C LEU A 49 -38.41 62.43 25.21
N MET A 50 -37.17 62.67 24.73
CA MET A 50 -36.86 62.81 23.31
C MET A 50 -37.23 61.56 22.51
N LEU A 51 -36.88 60.36 23.00
CA LEU A 51 -37.24 59.11 22.32
C LEU A 51 -38.76 58.88 22.28
N ILE A 52 -39.47 59.15 23.38
CA ILE A 52 -40.94 59.07 23.47
C ILE A 52 -41.61 60.05 22.48
N GLN A 53 -41.04 61.25 22.29
CA GLN A 53 -41.50 62.21 21.30
C GLN A 53 -41.26 61.71 19.86
N GLN A 54 -40.06 61.22 19.54
CA GLN A 54 -39.73 60.68 18.21
C GLN A 54 -40.53 59.41 17.85
N ALA A 55 -40.88 58.62 18.86
CA ALA A 55 -41.77 57.46 18.76
C ALA A 55 -43.26 57.82 18.64
N ASN A 56 -43.65 59.11 18.72
CA ASN A 56 -45.04 59.59 18.76
C ASN A 56 -45.90 58.99 19.90
N LEU A 57 -45.28 58.60 21.04
CA LEU A 57 -45.99 57.95 22.16
C LEU A 57 -46.60 58.92 23.19
N VAL A 58 -46.32 60.23 23.10
CA VAL A 58 -46.90 61.25 24.01
C VAL A 58 -48.44 61.19 24.08
N PRO A 59 -49.20 61.08 22.96
CA PRO A 59 -50.66 60.94 23.02
C PRO A 59 -51.13 59.62 23.62
N THR A 60 -50.33 58.54 23.52
CA THR A 60 -50.61 57.26 24.20
C THR A 60 -50.50 57.43 25.70
N LEU A 61 -49.34 57.90 26.18
CA LEU A 61 -49.01 57.97 27.60
C LEU A 61 -49.93 58.92 28.36
N ASN A 62 -50.43 59.98 27.73
CA ASN A 62 -51.43 60.89 28.32
C ASN A 62 -52.86 60.31 28.35
N ARG A 63 -53.14 59.22 27.62
CA ARG A 63 -54.45 58.54 27.57
C ARG A 63 -54.51 57.26 28.40
N LEU A 64 -53.36 56.69 28.77
CA LEU A 64 -53.31 55.61 29.76
C LEU A 64 -53.85 56.11 31.10
N ASN A 65 -54.56 55.25 31.81
CA ASN A 65 -55.18 55.57 33.09
C ASN A 65 -54.89 54.44 34.09
N GLY A 66 -53.86 54.63 34.90
CA GLY A 66 -53.29 53.61 35.78
C GLY A 66 -52.31 52.70 35.04
N SER A 67 -51.23 53.25 34.49
CA SER A 67 -50.11 52.47 33.90
C SER A 67 -48.89 52.42 34.83
N THR A 68 -47.87 51.64 34.45
CA THR A 68 -46.52 51.69 35.04
C THR A 68 -45.49 51.91 33.93
N LEU A 69 -44.52 52.79 34.15
CA LEU A 69 -43.36 52.99 33.28
C LEU A 69 -42.08 52.72 34.08
N PHE A 70 -41.28 51.76 33.61
CA PHE A 70 -39.89 51.61 34.01
C PHE A 70 -39.03 52.52 33.11
N ALA A 71 -38.66 53.70 33.61
CA ALA A 71 -37.95 54.72 32.85
C ALA A 71 -36.42 54.58 33.01
N PRO A 72 -35.67 54.25 31.94
CA PRO A 72 -34.21 54.33 31.97
C PRO A 72 -33.76 55.78 32.16
N THR A 73 -32.79 55.99 33.05
CA THR A 73 -32.15 57.29 33.31
C THR A 73 -31.31 57.76 32.12
N ASN A 74 -30.88 59.03 32.09
CA ASN A 74 -30.03 59.52 31.00
C ASN A 74 -28.72 58.71 30.89
N ASP A 75 -28.12 58.34 32.03
CA ASP A 75 -26.91 57.49 32.09
C ASP A 75 -27.16 56.06 31.56
N ALA A 76 -28.37 55.52 31.75
CA ALA A 76 -28.80 54.25 31.17
C ALA A 76 -28.81 54.33 29.63
N ILE A 77 -29.41 55.39 29.11
CA ILE A 77 -29.59 55.64 27.67
C ILE A 77 -28.25 55.94 27.00
N GLU A 78 -27.36 56.71 27.65
CA GLU A 78 -26.03 57.03 27.16
C GLU A 78 -25.15 55.77 27.02
N ARG A 79 -25.20 54.87 28.01
CA ARG A 79 -24.53 53.56 27.89
C ARG A 79 -25.15 52.73 26.78
N TYR A 80 -26.48 52.67 26.69
CA TYR A 80 -27.20 51.83 25.73
C TYR A 80 -27.02 52.27 24.26
N ARG A 81 -27.06 53.58 23.97
CA ARG A 81 -26.93 54.08 22.59
C ARG A 81 -25.59 53.74 21.96
N SER A 82 -24.52 53.63 22.77
CA SER A 82 -23.20 53.19 22.28
C SER A 82 -23.20 51.77 21.67
N SER A 83 -24.13 50.91 22.11
CA SER A 83 -24.32 49.54 21.62
C SER A 83 -25.47 49.37 20.62
N ASN A 84 -26.45 50.29 20.60
CA ASN A 84 -27.65 50.17 19.76
C ASN A 84 -27.73 51.26 18.66
N PRO A 85 -27.57 50.90 17.37
CA PRO A 85 -27.58 51.88 16.28
C PRO A 85 -28.93 52.57 16.06
N LEU A 86 -30.05 51.94 16.44
CA LEU A 86 -31.38 52.54 16.36
C LEU A 86 -31.48 53.73 17.32
N TRP A 87 -31.03 53.56 18.57
CA TRP A 87 -31.09 54.62 19.57
C TRP A 87 -30.06 55.70 19.30
N ASN A 88 -28.86 55.33 18.82
CA ASN A 88 -27.84 56.31 18.47
C ASN A 88 -28.26 57.24 17.33
N SER A 89 -28.78 56.68 16.23
CA SER A 89 -29.22 57.46 15.06
C SER A 89 -30.36 58.43 15.36
N ILE A 90 -31.25 58.11 16.30
CA ILE A 90 -32.39 58.95 16.69
C ILE A 90 -31.97 60.08 17.66
N LEU A 91 -30.90 59.87 18.44
CA LEU A 91 -30.42 60.85 19.42
C LEU A 91 -29.40 61.85 18.85
N ASP A 92 -28.58 61.44 17.87
CA ASP A 92 -27.53 62.30 17.31
C ASP A 92 -28.02 63.25 16.18
N ASP A 93 -29.02 62.87 15.38
CA ASP A 93 -29.35 63.57 14.12
C ASP A 93 -30.72 64.30 14.16
N SER A 94 -30.73 65.54 14.65
CA SER A 94 -31.95 66.27 15.03
C SER A 94 -32.78 66.85 13.86
N ASN A 95 -32.61 66.39 12.61
CA ASN A 95 -33.22 67.06 11.44
C ASN A 95 -33.53 66.19 10.21
N THR A 96 -33.41 64.87 10.27
CA THR A 96 -33.82 63.98 9.17
C THR A 96 -35.23 63.43 9.37
N LEU A 97 -36.02 63.37 8.29
CA LEU A 97 -37.34 62.73 8.27
C LEU A 97 -37.17 61.22 8.47
N VAL A 98 -37.26 60.78 9.73
CA VAL A 98 -37.23 59.37 10.12
C VAL A 98 -38.32 58.61 9.35
N ASN A 99 -37.93 57.67 8.49
CA ASN A 99 -38.86 56.78 7.79
C ASN A 99 -39.72 56.03 8.82
N ASP A 100 -41.03 55.92 8.60
CA ASP A 100 -42.00 55.51 9.64
C ASP A 100 -41.76 54.11 10.24
N ASN A 101 -41.05 53.23 9.54
CA ASN A 101 -40.66 51.90 10.05
C ASN A 101 -39.64 51.97 11.20
N VAL A 102 -38.75 52.96 11.23
CA VAL A 102 -37.78 53.17 12.31
C VAL A 102 -38.51 53.55 13.61
N ARG A 103 -39.62 54.30 13.50
CA ARG A 103 -40.48 54.65 14.65
C ARG A 103 -41.26 53.46 15.21
N GLU A 104 -41.64 52.48 14.38
CA GLU A 104 -42.27 51.24 14.85
C GLU A 104 -41.28 50.43 15.72
N GLY A 105 -40.04 50.25 15.25
CA GLY A 105 -38.99 49.56 16.02
C GLY A 105 -38.74 50.20 17.39
N LEU A 106 -38.63 51.54 17.45
CA LEU A 106 -38.49 52.27 18.71
C LEU A 106 -39.73 52.13 19.60
N ARG A 107 -40.95 52.20 19.03
CA ARG A 107 -42.20 51.99 19.79
C ARG A 107 -42.24 50.60 20.45
N GLN A 108 -41.84 49.55 19.74
CA GLN A 108 -41.84 48.19 20.29
C GLN A 108 -40.87 48.02 21.47
N GLN A 109 -39.69 48.62 21.41
CA GLN A 109 -38.74 48.63 22.54
C GLN A 109 -39.25 49.45 23.73
N LEU A 110 -39.87 50.61 23.48
CA LEU A 110 -40.49 51.42 24.55
C LEU A 110 -41.74 50.75 25.17
N PHE A 111 -42.52 49.98 24.40
CA PHE A 111 -43.66 49.23 24.94
C PHE A 111 -43.26 48.12 25.91
N TYR A 112 -42.03 47.59 25.84
CA TYR A 112 -41.53 46.59 26.79
C TYR A 112 -41.24 47.18 28.18
N HIS A 113 -41.03 48.50 28.26
CA HIS A 113 -40.87 49.25 29.51
C HIS A 113 -42.20 49.67 30.15
N LEU A 114 -43.33 49.44 29.47
CA LEU A 114 -44.65 49.94 29.84
C LEU A 114 -45.61 48.81 30.22
N LEU A 115 -46.40 49.02 31.28
CA LEU A 115 -47.50 48.15 31.70
C LEU A 115 -48.83 48.90 31.62
N ASN A 116 -49.91 48.19 31.28
CA ASN A 116 -51.27 48.76 31.20
C ASN A 116 -52.02 48.78 32.55
N TYR A 117 -51.30 48.60 33.65
CA TYR A 117 -51.79 48.62 35.04
C TYR A 117 -50.71 49.22 35.94
N SER A 118 -51.11 49.84 37.04
CA SER A 118 -50.18 50.40 38.04
C SER A 118 -49.75 49.33 39.05
N VAL A 119 -48.45 49.11 39.17
CA VAL A 119 -47.85 48.23 40.19
C VAL A 119 -47.77 49.01 41.50
N ALA A 120 -48.42 48.50 42.55
CA ALA A 120 -48.59 49.20 43.82
C ALA A 120 -47.31 49.25 44.68
N ALA A 121 -46.48 48.21 44.59
CA ALA A 121 -45.15 48.10 45.17
C ALA A 121 -44.35 47.04 44.38
N LEU A 122 -43.03 47.17 44.35
CA LEU A 122 -42.11 46.14 43.82
C LEU A 122 -41.77 45.14 44.94
N PRO A 123 -41.42 43.88 44.64
CA PRO A 123 -41.15 42.87 45.65
C PRO A 123 -40.00 43.27 46.59
N HIS A 124 -40.06 42.75 47.81
CA HIS A 124 -39.01 42.88 48.84
C HIS A 124 -38.22 41.58 49.01
N ASP A 125 -37.04 41.65 49.67
CA ASP A 125 -36.24 40.45 49.94
C ASP A 125 -37.10 39.39 50.67
N GLU A 126 -36.92 38.12 50.30
CA GLU A 126 -37.74 36.95 50.69
C GLU A 126 -39.10 36.77 49.98
N GLU A 127 -39.59 37.75 49.20
CA GLU A 127 -40.79 37.56 48.37
C GLU A 127 -40.49 36.79 47.06
N PRO A 128 -41.43 35.97 46.55
CA PRO A 128 -41.25 35.28 45.28
C PRO A 128 -41.17 36.25 44.10
N LEU A 129 -40.47 35.86 43.04
CA LEU A 129 -40.35 36.68 41.82
C LEU A 129 -41.74 37.03 41.25
N GLN A 130 -41.90 38.29 40.84
CA GLN A 130 -43.14 38.79 40.28
C GLN A 130 -43.07 38.74 38.74
N VAL A 131 -44.04 38.08 38.10
CA VAL A 131 -44.19 38.09 36.64
C VAL A 131 -45.22 39.14 36.25
N LEU A 132 -44.83 40.04 35.35
CA LEU A 132 -45.60 41.17 34.86
C LEU A 132 -45.84 41.04 33.35
N GLU A 133 -47.06 41.32 32.89
CA GLU A 133 -47.38 41.43 31.47
C GLU A 133 -47.15 42.87 30.98
N THR A 134 -46.34 43.04 29.93
CA THR A 134 -45.99 44.34 29.34
C THR A 134 -47.01 44.82 28.30
N LEU A 135 -46.79 46.00 27.72
CA LEU A 135 -47.50 46.46 26.52
C LEU A 135 -46.82 46.02 25.22
N HIS A 136 -45.66 45.34 25.25
CA HIS A 136 -45.03 44.85 24.03
C HIS A 136 -45.71 43.56 23.54
N PHE A 137 -46.23 43.58 22.32
CA PHE A 137 -46.74 42.39 21.62
C PHE A 137 -45.79 42.08 20.47
N PRO A 138 -44.87 41.10 20.62
CA PRO A 138 -43.90 40.79 19.57
C PRO A 138 -44.60 40.37 18.27
N HIS A 139 -44.12 40.86 17.13
CA HIS A 139 -44.64 40.48 15.81
C HIS A 139 -43.51 40.48 14.78
N LYS A 140 -43.71 39.83 13.64
CA LYS A 140 -42.74 39.89 12.54
C LYS A 140 -42.70 41.29 11.95
N HIS A 141 -41.49 41.75 11.58
CA HIS A 141 -41.32 43.01 10.85
C HIS A 141 -41.98 42.92 9.46
N VAL A 142 -42.46 44.06 8.96
CA VAL A 142 -43.14 44.18 7.66
C VAL A 142 -42.19 44.79 6.65
N ASP A 143 -41.81 44.02 5.64
CA ASP A 143 -40.95 44.43 4.52
C ASP A 143 -41.71 44.35 3.17
N PRO A 144 -41.56 45.33 2.26
CA PRO A 144 -40.88 46.62 2.45
C PRO A 144 -41.67 47.54 3.40
N PRO A 145 -41.04 48.61 3.95
CA PRO A 145 -41.72 49.55 4.83
C PRO A 145 -42.95 50.17 4.16
N THR A 146 -44.12 49.96 4.75
CA THR A 146 -45.37 50.56 4.28
C THR A 146 -45.34 52.07 4.53
N HIS A 147 -45.45 52.86 3.47
CA HIS A 147 -45.64 54.32 3.55
C HIS A 147 -47.06 54.73 4.01
N GLU A 148 -47.97 53.77 4.17
CA GLU A 148 -49.31 54.02 4.68
C GLU A 148 -49.32 53.83 6.21
N PRO A 149 -49.84 54.81 6.99
CA PRO A 149 -50.04 54.63 8.42
C PRO A 149 -51.05 53.49 8.67
N PRO A 150 -50.90 52.71 9.76
CA PRO A 150 -51.80 51.61 10.04
C PRO A 150 -53.26 52.08 10.11
N PRO A 151 -54.24 51.29 9.60
CA PRO A 151 -55.55 51.79 9.16
C PRO A 151 -56.50 52.26 10.28
N TYR A 152 -56.07 52.23 11.54
CA TYR A 152 -56.87 52.60 12.72
C TYR A 152 -55.99 53.31 13.77
N PRO A 153 -56.57 54.18 14.63
CA PRO A 153 -55.84 55.19 15.41
C PRO A 153 -54.60 54.68 16.19
N PRO A 154 -53.39 55.19 15.88
CA PRO A 154 -52.13 54.48 16.15
C PRO A 154 -51.51 54.84 17.52
N TRP A 155 -52.01 54.22 18.60
CA TRP A 155 -51.41 54.47 19.94
C TRP A 155 -51.34 53.25 20.87
N LEU A 156 -52.17 52.23 20.70
CA LEU A 156 -52.09 50.98 21.47
C LEU A 156 -51.73 49.82 20.52
N PRO A 157 -50.85 48.89 20.94
CA PRO A 157 -50.53 47.72 20.13
C PRO A 157 -51.74 46.80 19.98
N ILE A 158 -51.92 46.28 18.78
CA ILE A 158 -53.04 45.38 18.45
C ILE A 158 -52.69 43.97 18.95
N PRO A 159 -53.57 43.28 19.71
CA PRO A 159 -53.38 41.88 20.05
C PRO A 159 -53.33 41.01 18.78
N GLY A 160 -52.13 40.59 18.38
CA GLY A 160 -51.88 39.90 17.11
C GLY A 160 -50.44 39.41 16.95
N GLY A 161 -49.78 39.10 18.07
CA GLY A 161 -48.35 38.79 18.12
C GLY A 161 -47.97 37.32 18.01
N THR A 162 -46.67 37.07 17.82
CA THR A 162 -46.03 35.75 17.70
C THR A 162 -46.07 34.90 18.97
N LEU A 163 -46.58 35.42 20.09
CA LEU A 163 -46.83 34.71 21.36
C LEU A 163 -48.30 34.26 21.51
N GLY A 164 -49.01 34.01 20.41
CA GLY A 164 -50.43 33.61 20.43
C GLY A 164 -51.36 34.74 20.90
N GLY A 165 -51.07 35.98 20.50
CA GLY A 165 -51.89 37.15 20.86
C GLY A 165 -51.70 37.69 22.29
N LYS A 166 -50.82 37.08 23.11
CA LYS A 166 -50.45 37.59 24.43
C LYS A 166 -49.30 38.61 24.36
N PRO A 167 -49.19 39.55 25.32
CA PRO A 167 -48.03 40.41 25.46
C PRO A 167 -46.80 39.63 25.96
N GLN A 168 -45.62 40.23 25.79
CA GLN A 168 -44.38 39.71 26.36
C GLN A 168 -44.36 39.87 27.89
N ARG A 169 -43.78 38.88 28.57
CA ARG A 169 -43.61 38.86 30.02
C ARG A 169 -42.31 39.58 30.43
N LEU A 170 -42.34 40.19 31.61
CA LEU A 170 -41.21 40.84 32.29
C LEU A 170 -41.18 40.34 33.74
N ARG A 171 -40.00 40.13 34.32
CA ARG A 171 -39.87 39.68 35.71
C ARG A 171 -39.30 40.78 36.60
N VAL A 172 -39.69 40.78 37.87
CA VAL A 172 -39.09 41.60 38.93
C VAL A 172 -38.74 40.71 40.11
N ALA A 173 -37.54 40.88 40.66
CA ALA A 173 -37.11 40.21 41.89
C ALA A 173 -36.35 41.18 42.81
N ALA A 174 -36.39 40.90 44.10
CA ALA A 174 -35.59 41.60 45.10
C ALA A 174 -34.28 40.88 45.36
N ARG A 175 -33.17 41.63 45.46
CA ARG A 175 -31.87 41.14 45.94
C ARG A 175 -31.19 42.22 46.75
N ALA A 176 -30.70 41.89 47.94
CA ALA A 176 -29.92 42.79 48.78
C ALA A 176 -30.62 44.15 49.00
N GLN A 177 -31.90 44.11 49.37
CA GLN A 177 -32.78 45.26 49.63
C GLN A 177 -33.03 46.17 48.41
N LYS A 178 -32.78 45.69 47.19
CA LYS A 178 -33.02 46.41 45.93
C LYS A 178 -33.88 45.60 44.98
N ALA A 179 -34.78 46.26 44.26
CA ALA A 179 -35.57 45.65 43.20
C ALA A 179 -34.80 45.67 41.87
N PHE A 180 -34.88 44.56 41.12
CA PHE A 180 -34.31 44.41 39.78
C PHE A 180 -35.40 44.01 38.79
N VAL A 181 -35.44 44.67 37.64
CA VAL A 181 -36.46 44.52 36.59
C VAL A 181 -35.82 43.89 35.35
N GLY A 182 -36.49 42.93 34.71
CA GLY A 182 -35.92 42.16 33.59
C GLY A 182 -34.98 41.04 34.04
N VAL A 183 -35.20 40.47 35.23
CA VAL A 183 -34.45 39.31 35.75
C VAL A 183 -34.84 38.00 35.04
N ASP A 184 -34.00 36.98 35.17
CA ASP A 184 -34.29 35.62 34.70
C ASP A 184 -35.25 34.85 35.66
N ALA A 185 -35.47 33.57 35.41
CA ALA A 185 -36.35 32.72 36.23
C ALA A 185 -35.82 32.41 37.64
N PHE A 186 -34.56 32.73 37.94
CA PHE A 186 -33.93 32.60 39.26
C PHE A 186 -33.75 33.93 39.97
N GLY A 187 -34.15 35.05 39.33
CA GLY A 187 -33.89 36.39 39.85
C GLY A 187 -32.49 36.91 39.53
N GLU A 188 -31.73 36.25 38.65
CA GLU A 188 -30.41 36.69 38.19
C GLU A 188 -30.52 37.71 37.03
N GLY A 189 -29.45 38.45 36.75
CA GLY A 189 -29.47 39.54 35.75
C GLY A 189 -30.36 40.73 36.14
N GLY A 190 -31.00 41.37 35.15
CA GLY A 190 -31.93 42.50 35.32
C GLY A 190 -31.28 43.85 35.63
N SER A 191 -32.03 44.94 35.42
CA SER A 191 -31.63 46.32 35.72
C SER A 191 -32.08 46.76 37.12
N GLU A 192 -31.22 47.47 37.84
CA GLU A 192 -31.52 47.99 39.18
C GLU A 192 -32.52 49.16 39.14
N VAL A 193 -33.52 49.15 40.03
CA VAL A 193 -34.41 50.30 40.25
C VAL A 193 -33.69 51.34 41.13
N VAL A 194 -33.08 52.32 40.47
CA VAL A 194 -32.27 53.40 41.10
C VAL A 194 -33.10 54.56 41.62
N LYS A 195 -34.33 54.77 41.09
CA LYS A 195 -35.27 55.76 41.61
C LYS A 195 -36.59 55.09 41.98
N GLY A 196 -37.00 55.32 43.23
CA GLY A 196 -38.22 54.76 43.79
C GLY A 196 -39.50 55.27 43.13
N GLN A 197 -40.62 54.73 43.60
CA GLN A 197 -41.95 54.98 43.06
C GLN A 197 -42.32 56.46 43.07
N THR A 198 -42.65 57.00 41.89
CA THR A 198 -43.23 58.34 41.73
C THR A 198 -44.65 58.21 41.19
N ASP A 199 -45.64 58.78 41.90
CA ASP A 199 -47.04 58.84 41.45
C ASP A 199 -47.24 60.02 40.51
N CYS A 200 -47.74 59.73 39.31
CA CYS A 200 -47.87 60.67 38.21
C CYS A 200 -49.33 60.90 37.79
N GLY A 201 -50.30 60.61 38.67
CA GLY A 201 -51.71 60.97 38.50
C GLY A 201 -52.51 60.16 37.46
N ASN A 202 -51.87 59.72 36.38
CA ASN A 202 -52.40 58.75 35.42
C ASN A 202 -51.58 57.45 35.32
N GLY A 203 -50.57 57.29 36.17
CA GLY A 203 -49.72 56.10 36.24
C GLY A 203 -48.60 56.26 37.26
N VAL A 204 -47.73 55.25 37.33
CA VAL A 204 -46.61 55.14 38.27
C VAL A 204 -45.30 55.06 37.51
N LEU A 205 -44.27 55.76 38.00
CA LEU A 205 -42.94 55.82 37.41
C LEU A 205 -41.89 55.19 38.34
N PHE A 206 -41.03 54.34 37.80
CA PHE A 206 -39.85 53.78 38.46
C PHE A 206 -38.61 54.06 37.59
N GLY A 207 -37.53 54.58 38.18
CA GLY A 207 -36.29 54.81 37.43
C GLY A 207 -35.38 53.60 37.46
N ILE A 208 -34.96 53.11 36.30
CA ILE A 208 -34.07 51.95 36.15
C ILE A 208 -32.68 52.37 35.64
N ALA A 209 -31.66 51.60 36.04
CA ALA A 209 -30.26 51.89 35.74
C ALA A 209 -29.88 51.65 34.26
N ASP A 210 -30.59 50.77 33.54
CA ASP A 210 -30.25 50.27 32.21
C ASP A 210 -31.52 50.16 31.36
N VAL A 211 -31.39 50.07 30.03
CA VAL A 211 -32.53 49.91 29.12
C VAL A 211 -32.97 48.43 29.07
N LEU A 212 -34.28 48.17 29.17
CA LEU A 212 -34.85 46.82 29.03
C LEU A 212 -34.96 46.44 27.55
N GLU A 213 -34.20 45.43 27.13
CA GLU A 213 -34.29 44.92 25.76
C GLU A 213 -35.43 43.90 25.60
N PRO A 214 -36.29 44.02 24.58
CA PRO A 214 -37.28 42.98 24.28
C PRO A 214 -36.56 41.69 23.86
N PRO A 215 -36.96 40.50 24.36
CA PRO A 215 -36.30 39.25 24.04
C PRO A 215 -36.31 38.95 22.53
N PRO A 216 -35.19 38.52 21.93
CA PRO A 216 -35.10 38.22 20.50
C PRO A 216 -35.81 36.89 20.16
N ASP A 217 -35.82 36.49 18.88
CA ASP A 217 -36.40 35.20 18.48
C ASP A 217 -35.63 33.99 19.05
N LEU A 218 -36.29 32.81 19.09
CA LEU A 218 -35.73 31.60 19.67
C LEU A 218 -34.40 31.16 19.02
N ALA A 219 -34.19 31.36 17.71
CA ALA A 219 -32.93 30.97 17.08
C ALA A 219 -31.79 31.87 17.57
N THR A 220 -32.05 33.19 17.68
CA THR A 220 -31.11 34.14 18.29
C THR A 220 -30.83 33.81 19.75
N VAL A 221 -31.85 33.57 20.58
CA VAL A 221 -31.70 33.18 22.01
C VAL A 221 -30.82 31.94 22.15
N VAL A 222 -31.08 30.89 21.36
CA VAL A 222 -30.31 29.64 21.40
C VAL A 222 -28.86 29.87 20.97
N SER A 223 -28.62 30.63 19.90
CA SER A 223 -27.27 30.91 19.41
C SER A 223 -26.37 31.65 20.41
N GLN A 224 -26.96 32.50 21.27
CA GLN A 224 -26.25 33.33 22.22
C GLN A 224 -26.01 32.64 23.58
N HIS A 225 -26.75 31.58 23.91
CA HIS A 225 -26.74 31.02 25.26
C HIS A 225 -25.64 29.97 25.47
N SER A 226 -24.77 30.17 26.47
CA SER A 226 -23.62 29.30 26.79
C SER A 226 -23.98 27.83 27.01
N ASP A 227 -25.04 27.58 27.77
CA ASP A 227 -25.41 26.24 28.27
C ASP A 227 -25.92 25.28 27.18
N VAL A 228 -26.19 25.79 25.96
CA VAL A 228 -26.57 25.01 24.77
C VAL A 228 -25.63 25.27 23.58
N SER A 229 -24.41 25.76 23.84
CA SER A 229 -23.42 26.04 22.79
C SER A 229 -23.07 24.84 21.90
N TYR A 230 -23.17 23.61 22.38
CA TYR A 230 -23.03 22.40 21.54
C TYR A 230 -24.15 22.31 20.49
N PHE A 231 -25.38 22.72 20.82
CA PHE A 231 -26.49 22.66 19.87
C PHE A 231 -26.23 23.52 18.63
N ASN A 232 -25.42 24.58 18.76
CA ASN A 232 -25.00 25.40 17.62
C ASN A 232 -24.15 24.64 16.58
N ASN A 233 -23.44 23.57 16.97
CA ASN A 233 -22.71 22.71 16.04
C ASN A 233 -23.65 21.86 15.17
N VAL A 234 -24.86 21.58 15.66
CA VAL A 234 -25.87 20.73 15.01
C VAL A 234 -27.09 21.51 14.49
N LEU A 235 -27.03 22.86 14.50
CA LEU A 235 -28.06 23.72 13.92
C LEU A 235 -28.11 23.58 12.40
N THR A 236 -29.15 22.93 11.88
CA THR A 236 -29.44 22.92 10.44
C THR A 236 -30.22 24.17 10.02
N SER A 237 -30.24 24.47 8.71
CA SER A 237 -31.04 25.56 8.16
C SER A 237 -32.55 25.37 8.37
N GLU A 238 -33.01 24.12 8.39
CA GLU A 238 -34.41 23.74 8.64
C GLU A 238 -34.79 23.94 10.11
N ILE A 239 -33.93 23.52 11.04
CA ILE A 239 -34.05 23.77 12.47
C ILE A 239 -34.06 25.29 12.75
N THR A 240 -33.13 26.03 12.16
CA THR A 240 -33.05 27.49 12.31
C THR A 240 -34.33 28.17 11.80
N LYS A 241 -34.87 27.70 10.67
CA LYS A 241 -36.15 28.18 10.13
C LYS A 241 -37.32 27.85 11.05
N LEU A 242 -37.37 26.66 11.64
CA LEU A 242 -38.40 26.27 12.61
C LEU A 242 -38.36 27.18 13.84
N LEU A 243 -37.18 27.37 14.43
CA LEU A 243 -36.97 28.19 15.63
C LEU A 243 -37.31 29.67 15.41
N ASN A 244 -36.95 30.25 14.26
CA ASN A 244 -37.24 31.66 13.95
C ASN A 244 -38.70 31.87 13.47
N SER A 245 -39.23 30.98 12.63
CA SER A 245 -40.48 31.26 11.91
C SER A 245 -41.76 30.89 12.67
N THR A 246 -41.69 29.99 13.64
CA THR A 246 -42.89 29.38 14.28
C THR A 246 -43.38 30.23 15.45
N PRO A 247 -44.64 30.71 15.45
CA PRO A 247 -45.22 31.41 16.58
C PRO A 247 -45.68 30.43 17.68
N GLY A 248 -45.68 30.88 18.93
CA GLY A 248 -46.16 30.10 20.09
C GLY A 248 -45.24 28.94 20.50
N LEU A 249 -44.05 28.81 19.92
CA LEU A 249 -43.21 27.61 20.05
C LEU A 249 -42.68 27.45 21.47
N THR A 250 -42.85 26.26 22.05
CA THR A 250 -42.27 25.89 23.35
C THR A 250 -41.20 24.84 23.11
N VAL A 251 -39.94 25.12 23.48
CA VAL A 251 -38.81 24.20 23.24
C VAL A 251 -38.13 23.82 24.55
N PHE A 252 -37.91 22.53 24.77
CA PHE A 252 -37.17 21.95 25.88
C PHE A 252 -35.78 21.52 25.38
N LEU A 253 -34.79 22.41 25.30
CA LEU A 253 -33.47 22.04 24.79
C LEU A 253 -32.58 21.36 25.86
N PRO A 254 -31.86 20.30 25.51
CA PRO A 254 -30.92 19.66 26.41
C PRO A 254 -29.60 20.44 26.49
N ILE A 255 -29.11 20.66 27.71
CA ILE A 255 -27.85 21.39 27.98
C ILE A 255 -26.62 20.64 27.44
N ASN A 256 -25.49 21.32 27.26
CA ASN A 256 -24.22 20.76 26.75
C ASN A 256 -23.85 19.39 27.37
N LYS A 257 -23.94 19.27 28.70
CA LYS A 257 -23.64 18.03 29.45
C LYS A 257 -24.52 16.83 29.04
N ALA A 258 -25.75 17.08 28.57
CA ALA A 258 -26.64 16.04 28.10
C ALA A 258 -26.13 15.44 26.78
N TRP A 259 -25.56 16.26 25.89
CA TRP A 259 -24.94 15.81 24.64
C TRP A 259 -23.62 15.06 24.89
N GLU A 260 -22.86 15.42 25.92
CA GLU A 260 -21.64 14.71 26.35
C GLU A 260 -21.89 13.25 26.79
N ALA A 261 -23.15 12.85 27.03
CA ALA A 261 -23.51 11.47 27.33
C ALA A 261 -23.53 10.54 26.10
N LEU A 262 -23.49 11.11 24.88
CA LEU A 262 -23.40 10.37 23.62
C LEU A 262 -21.94 9.99 23.29
N ASP A 263 -21.75 8.84 22.65
CA ASP A 263 -20.42 8.39 22.20
C ASP A 263 -19.80 9.38 21.20
N GLU A 264 -18.46 9.37 21.10
CA GLU A 264 -17.72 10.30 20.24
C GLU A 264 -18.16 10.22 18.77
N TYR A 265 -18.43 9.01 18.25
CA TYR A 265 -18.87 8.82 16.87
C TYR A 265 -20.34 9.18 16.65
N GLU A 266 -21.17 9.05 17.70
CA GLU A 266 -22.58 9.48 17.66
C GLU A 266 -22.67 11.00 17.55
N ARG A 267 -21.85 11.73 18.33
CA ARG A 267 -21.73 13.18 18.23
C ARG A 267 -21.19 13.61 16.87
N LEU A 268 -20.13 12.96 16.38
CA LEU A 268 -19.57 13.22 15.05
C LEU A 268 -20.60 12.94 13.92
N TYR A 269 -21.53 12.00 14.12
CA TYR A 269 -22.66 11.80 13.21
C TYR A 269 -23.63 12.96 13.23
N LEU A 270 -24.05 13.40 14.42
CA LEU A 270 -24.97 14.51 14.58
C LEU A 270 -24.39 15.85 14.08
N GLU A 271 -23.09 16.07 14.18
CA GLU A 271 -22.41 17.23 13.58
C GLU A 271 -22.27 17.13 12.03
N SER A 272 -22.58 15.97 11.44
CA SER A 272 -22.48 15.76 9.99
C SER A 272 -23.76 16.17 9.25
N ARG A 273 -23.59 16.63 7.99
CA ARG A 273 -24.71 16.94 7.07
C ARG A 273 -25.71 15.78 6.87
N TYR A 274 -25.29 14.55 7.15
CA TYR A 274 -26.08 13.32 6.98
C TYR A 274 -27.03 13.03 8.13
N ALA A 275 -26.97 13.79 9.23
CA ALA A 275 -27.87 13.65 10.36
C ALA A 275 -29.07 14.59 10.34
N THR A 276 -29.27 15.39 9.27
CA THR A 276 -30.36 16.39 9.18
C THR A 276 -31.73 15.81 9.55
N ASP A 277 -32.10 14.64 9.01
CA ASP A 277 -33.38 13.99 9.31
C ASP A 277 -33.49 13.51 10.77
N ASP A 278 -32.42 12.94 11.33
CA ASP A 278 -32.39 12.48 12.72
C ASP A 278 -32.40 13.67 13.70
N LEU A 279 -31.67 14.75 13.39
CA LEU A 279 -31.69 16.01 14.14
C LEU A 279 -33.06 16.67 14.13
N ASN A 280 -33.72 16.71 12.97
CA ASN A 280 -35.10 17.19 12.85
C ASN A 280 -36.05 16.38 13.73
N ARG A 281 -35.91 15.04 13.76
CA ARG A 281 -36.73 14.16 14.61
C ARG A 281 -36.43 14.33 16.10
N ILE A 282 -35.16 14.51 16.47
CA ILE A 282 -34.76 14.87 17.83
C ILE A 282 -35.42 16.20 18.22
N LEU A 283 -35.26 17.26 17.43
CA LEU A 283 -35.84 18.56 17.77
C LEU A 283 -37.37 18.53 17.81
N ASN A 284 -38.03 17.82 16.89
CA ASN A 284 -39.49 17.68 16.87
C ASN A 284 -40.04 17.00 18.12
N MET A 285 -39.23 16.22 18.84
CA MET A 285 -39.55 15.68 20.17
C MET A 285 -39.27 16.63 21.34
N HIS A 286 -38.35 17.57 21.16
CA HIS A 286 -38.03 18.60 22.15
C HIS A 286 -38.89 19.87 21.96
N ALA A 287 -39.72 19.93 20.92
CA ALA A 287 -40.52 21.10 20.57
C ALA A 287 -42.03 20.81 20.58
N VAL A 288 -42.80 21.77 21.08
CA VAL A 288 -44.27 21.77 21.20
C VAL A 288 -44.81 23.02 20.51
N ALA A 289 -45.72 22.84 19.55
CA ALA A 289 -46.34 23.91 18.76
C ALA A 289 -47.87 23.82 18.85
N GLU A 290 -48.39 24.12 20.05
CA GLU A 290 -49.83 24.19 20.33
C GLU A 290 -50.31 25.66 20.38
N ASP A 291 -51.63 25.87 20.52
CA ASP A 291 -52.21 27.20 20.75
C ASP A 291 -51.69 27.80 22.07
N GLY A 292 -50.75 28.74 21.93
CA GLY A 292 -50.16 29.51 23.02
C GLY A 292 -48.93 28.86 23.66
N VAL A 293 -48.01 29.73 24.09
CA VAL A 293 -46.76 29.37 24.77
C VAL A 293 -47.02 28.71 26.13
N LYS A 294 -46.31 27.62 26.43
CA LYS A 294 -46.45 26.85 27.68
C LYS A 294 -45.34 27.23 28.66
N TRP A 295 -45.72 28.05 29.63
CA TRP A 295 -44.85 28.59 30.66
C TRP A 295 -44.78 27.65 31.87
N SER A 296 -43.72 27.73 32.68
CA SER A 296 -43.54 26.81 33.82
C SER A 296 -44.59 26.94 34.93
N ASP A 297 -45.22 28.11 35.04
CA ASP A 297 -46.39 28.37 35.91
C ASP A 297 -47.66 27.59 35.48
N THR A 298 -47.70 27.07 34.24
CA THR A 298 -48.83 26.27 33.71
C THR A 298 -48.67 24.76 33.91
N PHE A 299 -47.59 24.30 34.54
CA PHE A 299 -47.27 22.87 34.68
C PHE A 299 -47.86 22.21 35.96
N ASP A 300 -48.59 22.96 36.80
CA ASP A 300 -49.06 22.50 38.12
C ASP A 300 -50.38 21.70 38.06
N PRO A 301 -50.49 20.53 38.72
CA PRO A 301 -49.41 19.68 39.23
C PRO A 301 -48.78 18.79 38.14
N ALA A 302 -49.49 18.60 37.02
CA ALA A 302 -49.00 17.91 35.85
C ALA A 302 -49.73 18.38 34.58
N VAL A 303 -49.01 18.40 33.45
CA VAL A 303 -49.57 18.69 32.13
C VAL A 303 -49.01 17.75 31.07
N ASN A 304 -49.86 17.37 30.13
CA ASN A 304 -49.47 16.57 28.96
C ASN A 304 -49.43 17.50 27.74
N LEU A 305 -48.26 17.62 27.10
CA LEU A 305 -48.06 18.43 25.90
C LEU A 305 -47.81 17.54 24.69
N THR A 306 -48.33 17.91 23.52
CA THR A 306 -48.08 17.16 22.27
C THR A 306 -46.90 17.76 21.53
N THR A 307 -45.87 16.95 21.26
CA THR A 307 -44.69 17.37 20.50
C THR A 307 -45.00 17.51 19.02
N ILE A 308 -44.10 18.16 18.26
CA ILE A 308 -44.20 18.24 16.79
C ILE A 308 -44.06 16.84 16.15
N ASP A 309 -43.37 15.89 16.79
CA ASP A 309 -43.35 14.45 16.40
C ASP A 309 -44.70 13.73 16.65
N GLY A 310 -45.64 14.38 17.36
CA GLY A 310 -46.97 13.84 17.67
C GLY A 310 -47.02 12.94 18.90
N ARG A 311 -45.96 12.89 19.71
CA ARG A 311 -45.93 12.15 21.00
C ARG A 311 -46.30 13.06 22.16
N THR A 312 -46.71 12.45 23.27
CA THR A 312 -47.02 13.18 24.50
C THR A 312 -45.79 13.27 25.40
N LEU A 313 -45.43 14.49 25.78
CA LEU A 313 -44.53 14.82 26.88
C LEU A 313 -45.38 14.93 28.15
N GLU A 314 -45.19 14.01 29.09
CA GLU A 314 -45.72 14.10 30.45
C GLU A 314 -44.81 15.04 31.25
N ILE A 315 -45.35 16.14 31.79
CA ILE A 315 -44.62 17.10 32.62
C ILE A 315 -45.23 17.08 34.01
N ILE A 316 -44.41 16.84 35.03
CA ILE A 316 -44.84 16.72 36.43
C ILE A 316 -44.09 17.77 37.26
N ALA A 317 -44.84 18.72 37.81
CA ALA A 317 -44.30 19.73 38.74
C ALA A 317 -44.33 19.18 40.17
N ALA A 318 -43.20 19.23 40.87
CA ALA A 318 -43.09 18.75 42.24
C ALA A 318 -42.17 19.66 43.09
N PRO A 319 -42.26 19.64 44.44
CA PRO A 319 -41.45 20.50 45.30
C PRO A 319 -39.93 20.34 45.13
N GLN A 320 -39.47 19.17 44.67
CA GLN A 320 -38.07 18.88 44.36
C GLN A 320 -37.60 19.34 42.96
N GLY A 321 -38.50 19.94 42.18
CA GLY A 321 -38.29 20.38 40.78
C GLY A 321 -39.22 19.67 39.79
N THR A 322 -39.34 20.25 38.60
CA THR A 322 -40.19 19.73 37.51
C THR A 322 -39.46 18.67 36.68
N MET A 323 -40.15 17.57 36.38
CA MET A 323 -39.71 16.54 35.44
C MET A 323 -40.43 16.72 34.10
N VAL A 324 -39.69 16.68 33.00
CA VAL A 324 -40.17 16.66 31.62
C VAL A 324 -39.93 15.25 31.08
N SER A 325 -40.92 14.39 31.26
CA SER A 325 -40.87 12.95 31.00
C SER A 325 -39.70 12.28 31.74
N THR A 326 -38.60 11.96 31.06
CA THR A 326 -37.41 11.35 31.68
C THR A 326 -36.34 12.35 32.11
N ALA A 327 -36.39 13.61 31.65
CA ALA A 327 -35.38 14.62 31.90
C ALA A 327 -35.81 15.60 32.99
N LYS A 328 -34.87 16.15 33.76
CA LYS A 328 -35.16 17.19 34.76
C LYS A 328 -35.13 18.57 34.12
N LEU A 329 -36.08 19.44 34.46
CA LEU A 329 -36.05 20.85 34.11
C LEU A 329 -34.95 21.57 34.90
N VAL A 330 -33.96 22.12 34.19
CA VAL A 330 -32.77 22.79 34.74
C VAL A 330 -32.97 24.30 34.83
N ARG A 331 -33.42 24.96 33.75
CA ARG A 331 -33.77 26.38 33.72
C ARG A 331 -35.12 26.56 32.99
N PRO A 332 -36.19 26.96 33.68
CA PRO A 332 -37.47 27.24 33.04
C PRO A 332 -37.49 28.60 32.36
N ASP A 333 -38.40 28.76 31.40
CA ASP A 333 -38.93 30.05 30.95
C ASP A 333 -37.89 31.13 30.57
N ILE A 334 -36.97 30.79 29.66
CA ILE A 334 -36.15 31.75 28.93
C ILE A 334 -37.04 32.37 27.83
N TYR A 335 -37.26 33.68 27.91
CA TYR A 335 -38.21 34.38 27.03
C TYR A 335 -37.64 34.59 25.63
N ALA A 336 -38.49 34.50 24.62
CA ALA A 336 -38.20 34.87 23.23
C ALA A 336 -39.38 35.62 22.60
N SER A 337 -39.17 36.29 21.48
CA SER A 337 -40.22 37.03 20.76
C SER A 337 -41.31 36.12 20.17
N ASN A 338 -40.99 34.88 19.84
CA ASN A 338 -41.90 33.93 19.17
C ASN A 338 -42.22 32.67 19.98
N GLY A 339 -41.76 32.59 21.23
CA GLY A 339 -41.95 31.39 22.04
C GLY A 339 -41.24 31.44 23.40
N VAL A 340 -41.00 30.26 23.97
CA VAL A 340 -40.25 30.07 25.20
C VAL A 340 -39.26 28.91 25.07
N LEU A 341 -38.10 29.08 25.71
CA LEU A 341 -37.05 28.07 25.80
C LEU A 341 -36.91 27.60 27.25
N HIS A 342 -36.92 26.30 27.44
CA HIS A 342 -36.70 25.58 28.68
C HIS A 342 -35.45 24.72 28.53
N PHE A 343 -34.61 24.63 29.56
CA PHE A 343 -33.45 23.74 29.55
C PHE A 343 -33.68 22.48 30.35
N VAL A 344 -33.29 21.33 29.79
CA VAL A 344 -33.37 20.01 30.43
C VAL A 344 -31.99 19.36 30.56
N ASP A 345 -31.83 18.46 31.54
CA ASP A 345 -30.53 17.84 31.87
C ASP A 345 -30.15 16.64 30.99
N SER A 346 -31.09 16.12 30.20
CA SER A 346 -30.99 14.87 29.44
C SER A 346 -31.69 15.02 28.08
N LEU A 347 -31.21 14.36 27.03
CA LEU A 347 -31.92 14.31 25.75
C LEU A 347 -33.23 13.49 25.90
N LEU A 348 -34.32 14.02 25.36
CA LEU A 348 -35.61 13.33 25.16
C LEU A 348 -35.51 12.43 23.92
N ILE A 349 -34.67 11.40 23.97
CA ILE A 349 -34.44 10.46 22.87
C ILE A 349 -35.62 9.49 22.75
N LEU A 350 -36.07 9.23 21.52
CA LEU A 350 -37.03 8.17 21.23
C LEU A 350 -36.31 6.81 21.22
N ASP A 351 -36.92 5.78 21.83
CA ASP A 351 -36.45 4.39 21.64
C ASP A 351 -36.32 4.06 20.14
N GLY A 352 -35.08 3.90 19.68
CA GLY A 352 -34.76 3.63 18.28
C GLY A 352 -34.79 4.83 17.31
N ALA A 353 -34.76 6.09 17.77
CA ALA A 353 -34.49 7.22 16.88
C ALA A 353 -33.07 7.16 16.33
N LEU A 354 -32.08 7.14 17.22
CA LEU A 354 -30.68 6.98 16.86
C LEU A 354 -30.33 5.50 16.69
N LYS A 355 -30.97 4.84 15.71
CA LYS A 355 -30.42 3.60 15.16
C LYS A 355 -29.17 3.94 14.36
N LEU A 356 -28.02 3.78 15.00
CA LEU A 356 -26.71 3.99 14.40
C LEU A 356 -26.29 2.70 13.69
N THR A 357 -26.68 2.64 12.42
CA THR A 357 -26.33 1.56 11.50
C THR A 357 -24.86 1.67 11.07
N PRO A 358 -24.20 0.58 10.65
CA PRO A 358 -22.87 0.65 10.03
C PRO A 358 -22.76 1.71 8.93
N GLU A 359 -23.82 1.94 8.14
CA GLU A 359 -23.92 3.04 7.17
C GLU A 359 -23.64 4.42 7.78
N LYS A 360 -24.29 4.78 8.89
CA LYS A 360 -24.11 6.09 9.54
C LYS A 360 -22.67 6.29 10.02
N TYR A 361 -22.05 5.24 10.59
CA TYR A 361 -20.63 5.26 10.94
C TYR A 361 -19.74 5.44 9.70
N LEU A 362 -20.00 4.74 8.59
CA LEU A 362 -19.22 4.92 7.35
C LEU A 362 -19.32 6.34 6.79
N LEU A 363 -20.50 6.98 6.88
CA LEU A 363 -20.69 8.37 6.47
C LEU A 363 -19.87 9.36 7.31
N THR A 364 -19.77 9.16 8.63
CA THR A 364 -18.92 10.00 9.50
C THR A 364 -17.43 9.79 9.30
N LEU A 365 -17.03 8.55 9.01
CA LEU A 365 -15.63 8.14 8.96
C LEU A 365 -14.98 8.40 7.60
N ASN A 366 -15.58 9.31 6.81
CA ASN A 366 -15.15 9.76 5.48
C ASN A 366 -15.10 8.64 4.42
N CYS A 367 -16.12 7.77 4.41
CA CYS A 367 -16.35 6.71 3.42
C CYS A 367 -17.65 6.98 2.61
N THR A 368 -17.94 8.23 2.29
CA THR A 368 -19.22 8.64 1.67
C THR A 368 -19.39 8.13 0.23
N LYS A 369 -18.31 8.05 -0.55
CA LYS A 369 -18.30 7.43 -1.87
C LYS A 369 -18.50 5.91 -1.77
N PHE A 370 -17.92 5.27 -0.77
CA PHE A 370 -18.09 3.83 -0.55
C PHE A 370 -19.56 3.49 -0.26
N VAL A 371 -20.23 4.28 0.58
CA VAL A 371 -21.66 4.16 0.84
C VAL A 371 -22.49 4.41 -0.44
N SER A 372 -22.16 5.43 -1.24
CA SER A 372 -22.83 5.67 -2.54
C SER A 372 -22.78 4.44 -3.45
N LEU A 373 -21.58 3.85 -3.63
CA LEU A 373 -21.40 2.66 -4.46
C LEU A 373 -22.19 1.45 -3.94
N ILE A 374 -22.37 1.32 -2.62
CA ILE A 374 -23.20 0.26 -2.01
C ILE A 374 -24.69 0.44 -2.33
N HIS A 375 -25.20 1.67 -2.32
CA HIS A 375 -26.56 1.97 -2.77
C HIS A 375 -26.72 1.74 -4.29
N ASP A 376 -25.77 2.22 -5.10
CA ASP A 376 -25.77 2.04 -6.56
C ASP A 376 -25.74 0.57 -6.99
N ALA A 377 -25.23 -0.33 -6.14
CA ALA A 377 -25.14 -1.78 -6.37
C ALA A 377 -26.26 -2.61 -5.71
N ASP A 378 -27.27 -1.99 -5.09
CA ASP A 378 -28.35 -2.65 -4.33
C ASP A 378 -27.85 -3.56 -3.19
N LEU A 379 -26.80 -3.11 -2.49
CA LEU A 379 -26.15 -3.83 -1.38
C LEU A 379 -26.41 -3.20 0.00
N THR A 380 -27.32 -2.22 0.10
CA THR A 380 -27.64 -1.46 1.32
C THR A 380 -28.01 -2.35 2.52
N HIS A 381 -28.55 -3.54 2.27
CA HIS A 381 -28.85 -4.53 3.32
C HIS A 381 -27.61 -4.99 4.13
N LEU A 382 -26.38 -4.84 3.58
CA LEU A 382 -25.13 -5.18 4.28
C LEU A 382 -24.68 -4.11 5.29
N ILE A 383 -25.20 -2.87 5.19
CA ILE A 383 -24.77 -1.73 6.02
C ILE A 383 -25.90 -1.09 6.85
N ASN A 384 -27.16 -1.39 6.52
CA ASN A 384 -28.34 -0.85 7.22
C ASN A 384 -28.89 -1.80 8.33
N ASP A 385 -28.44 -3.05 8.37
CA ASP A 385 -28.80 -4.00 9.43
C ASP A 385 -27.88 -3.84 10.67
N THR A 386 -28.48 -3.65 11.84
CA THR A 386 -27.80 -3.53 13.14
C THR A 386 -27.48 -4.89 13.79
N GLU A 387 -28.20 -5.95 13.44
CA GLU A 387 -27.98 -7.30 13.97
C GLU A 387 -26.95 -8.11 13.18
N ALA A 388 -26.78 -7.75 11.90
CA ALA A 388 -25.79 -8.35 11.00
C ALA A 388 -24.38 -8.35 11.61
N LYS A 389 -23.72 -9.51 11.49
CA LYS A 389 -22.36 -9.74 11.99
C LYS A 389 -21.40 -9.72 10.81
N TYR A 390 -21.01 -8.53 10.35
CA TYR A 390 -19.99 -8.37 9.32
C TYR A 390 -18.72 -7.72 9.85
N THR A 391 -17.60 -8.05 9.24
CA THR A 391 -16.40 -7.21 9.29
C THR A 391 -16.28 -6.51 7.95
N ILE A 392 -16.38 -5.18 7.96
CA ILE A 392 -16.38 -4.33 6.77
C ILE A 392 -14.96 -3.82 6.53
N LEU A 393 -14.44 -4.04 5.33
CA LEU A 393 -13.18 -3.46 4.85
C LEU A 393 -13.54 -2.15 4.13
N ALA A 394 -13.43 -1.00 4.80
CA ALA A 394 -13.89 0.30 4.32
C ALA A 394 -12.73 1.14 3.77
N PRO A 395 -12.68 1.42 2.45
CA PRO A 395 -11.77 2.42 1.88
C PRO A 395 -12.31 3.83 2.16
N GLY A 396 -11.42 4.78 2.49
CA GLY A 396 -11.77 6.20 2.63
C GLY A 396 -12.05 6.86 1.28
N ASP A 397 -12.70 8.02 1.29
CA ASP A 397 -13.02 8.79 0.07
C ASP A 397 -11.76 9.31 -0.65
N ASP A 398 -10.69 9.53 0.09
CA ASP A 398 -9.33 9.81 -0.39
C ASP A 398 -8.71 8.59 -1.08
N VAL A 399 -8.86 7.41 -0.48
CA VAL A 399 -8.42 6.13 -1.05
C VAL A 399 -9.18 5.82 -2.33
N ILE A 400 -10.51 6.01 -2.35
CA ILE A 400 -11.32 5.86 -3.55
C ILE A 400 -10.92 6.90 -4.60
N ALA A 401 -10.66 8.16 -4.24
CA ALA A 401 -10.24 9.19 -5.22
C ALA A 401 -8.87 8.93 -5.87
N LEU A 402 -8.02 8.10 -5.27
CA LEU A 402 -6.75 7.65 -5.88
C LEU A 402 -6.95 6.56 -6.95
N PHE A 403 -8.04 5.79 -6.88
CA PHE A 403 -8.55 4.99 -8.00
C PHE A 403 -9.36 5.93 -8.88
N GLY A 404 -8.80 6.40 -9.99
CA GLY A 404 -9.50 7.34 -10.86
C GLY A 404 -10.82 6.76 -11.35
N ASP A 405 -11.80 7.60 -11.70
CA ASP A 405 -13.18 7.17 -12.05
C ASP A 405 -13.28 6.17 -13.23
N LYS A 406 -12.17 5.87 -13.91
CA LYS A 406 -12.04 4.86 -14.97
C LYS A 406 -11.61 3.47 -14.50
N ASP A 407 -11.06 3.36 -13.30
CA ASP A 407 -10.56 2.11 -12.71
C ASP A 407 -11.58 1.46 -11.76
N LEU A 408 -12.69 2.15 -11.48
CA LEU A 408 -13.86 1.62 -10.78
C LEU A 408 -14.83 1.00 -11.79
N PRO A 409 -15.45 -0.16 -11.50
CA PRO A 409 -16.52 -0.72 -12.34
C PRO A 409 -17.73 0.23 -12.40
N GLU A 410 -18.49 0.17 -13.50
CA GLU A 410 -19.62 1.07 -13.72
C GLU A 410 -20.68 0.94 -12.59
N PRO A 411 -21.30 2.05 -12.14
CA PRO A 411 -22.39 2.03 -11.16
C PRO A 411 -23.51 1.07 -11.57
N GLY A 412 -23.97 0.23 -10.63
CA GLY A 412 -24.98 -0.81 -10.89
C GLY A 412 -24.49 -2.03 -11.68
N SER A 413 -23.21 -2.12 -12.07
CA SER A 413 -22.68 -3.31 -12.74
C SER A 413 -22.52 -4.51 -11.78
N GLU A 414 -22.65 -5.72 -12.31
CA GLU A 414 -22.38 -6.95 -11.54
C GLU A 414 -20.91 -7.03 -11.06
N ASP A 415 -19.97 -6.40 -11.76
CA ASP A 415 -18.57 -6.37 -11.32
C ASP A 415 -18.34 -5.38 -10.18
N LEU A 416 -19.07 -4.26 -10.12
CA LEU A 416 -19.13 -3.41 -8.92
C LEU A 416 -19.72 -4.19 -7.74
N LYS A 417 -20.82 -4.91 -7.96
CA LYS A 417 -21.49 -5.71 -6.93
C LYS A 417 -20.55 -6.77 -6.34
N LYS A 418 -19.82 -7.52 -7.18
CA LYS A 418 -18.80 -8.48 -6.73
C LYS A 418 -17.67 -7.80 -5.96
N MET A 419 -17.16 -6.67 -6.47
CA MET A 419 -16.11 -5.90 -5.79
C MET A 419 -16.56 -5.51 -4.38
N LEU A 420 -17.76 -4.95 -4.24
CA LEU A 420 -18.29 -4.52 -2.95
C LEU A 420 -18.53 -5.70 -2.02
N GLN A 421 -19.15 -6.80 -2.47
CA GLN A 421 -19.32 -8.02 -1.67
C GLN A 421 -17.98 -8.59 -1.14
N TYR A 422 -16.89 -8.45 -1.90
CA TYR A 422 -15.55 -8.88 -1.48
C TYR A 422 -14.96 -8.02 -0.34
N HIS A 423 -15.50 -6.82 -0.08
CA HIS A 423 -15.13 -5.99 1.08
C HIS A 423 -15.86 -6.40 2.38
N PHE A 424 -16.86 -7.29 2.35
CA PHE A 424 -17.58 -7.76 3.54
C PHE A 424 -17.13 -9.17 3.93
N LEU A 425 -16.73 -9.36 5.18
CA LEU A 425 -16.36 -10.67 5.73
C LEU A 425 -17.46 -11.14 6.70
N PRO A 426 -18.15 -12.28 6.47
CA PRO A 426 -19.16 -12.80 7.37
C PRO A 426 -18.57 -13.22 8.73
N GLY A 427 -18.96 -12.53 9.79
CA GLY A 427 -18.47 -12.71 11.16
C GLY A 427 -17.64 -11.53 11.68
N LYS A 428 -17.37 -11.53 13.00
CA LYS A 428 -16.62 -10.46 13.70
C LYS A 428 -15.15 -10.87 13.89
N PHE A 429 -14.27 -10.38 13.03
CA PHE A 429 -12.84 -10.70 12.97
C PHE A 429 -11.97 -9.69 13.72
N THR A 430 -11.94 -9.78 15.04
CA THR A 430 -11.08 -8.95 15.90
C THR A 430 -9.58 -9.18 15.62
N PRO A 431 -8.69 -8.20 15.84
CA PRO A 431 -7.25 -8.31 15.55
C PRO A 431 -6.56 -9.52 16.21
N SER A 432 -7.09 -9.98 17.34
CA SER A 432 -6.64 -11.15 18.09
C SER A 432 -6.93 -12.49 17.39
N LYS A 433 -7.98 -12.58 16.57
CA LYS A 433 -8.33 -13.80 15.81
C LYS A 433 -7.52 -13.95 14.53
N LEU A 434 -6.99 -12.84 14.00
CA LEU A 434 -6.31 -12.76 12.70
C LEU A 434 -4.83 -13.17 12.81
N LYS A 435 -4.40 -14.06 11.91
CA LYS A 435 -3.04 -14.60 11.83
C LYS A 435 -2.53 -14.53 10.39
N SER A 436 -1.22 -14.38 10.22
CA SER A 436 -0.61 -14.35 8.89
C SER A 436 -0.82 -15.67 8.15
N GLY A 437 -1.16 -15.60 6.87
CA GLY A 437 -1.50 -16.77 6.05
C GLY A 437 -2.89 -17.36 6.32
N MET A 438 -3.73 -16.70 7.13
CA MET A 438 -5.14 -17.06 7.28
C MET A 438 -5.90 -16.68 6.00
N LEU A 439 -6.80 -17.58 5.57
CA LEU A 439 -7.80 -17.30 4.56
C LEU A 439 -9.13 -17.05 5.27
N VAL A 440 -9.82 -15.96 4.91
CA VAL A 440 -11.11 -15.56 5.48
C VAL A 440 -12.14 -15.55 4.36
N GLU A 441 -13.31 -16.15 4.57
CA GLU A 441 -14.42 -16.08 3.62
C GLU A 441 -14.99 -14.65 3.53
N THR A 442 -15.35 -14.25 2.32
CA THR A 442 -16.03 -12.97 2.03
C THR A 442 -17.52 -13.20 1.78
N ALA A 443 -18.30 -12.13 1.59
CA ALA A 443 -19.70 -12.22 1.19
C ALA A 443 -19.90 -12.45 -0.33
N LEU A 444 -18.82 -12.39 -1.12
CA LEU A 444 -18.83 -12.69 -2.55
C LEU A 444 -18.94 -14.21 -2.79
N GLU A 445 -20.00 -14.65 -3.46
CA GLU A 445 -20.17 -16.03 -3.93
C GLU A 445 -19.77 -16.12 -5.41
N GLU A 446 -18.76 -16.95 -5.73
CA GLU A 446 -18.22 -17.02 -7.09
C GLU A 446 -18.74 -18.23 -7.88
N LYS A 447 -19.22 -17.99 -9.10
CA LYS A 447 -19.65 -19.08 -10.00
C LYS A 447 -18.48 -20.01 -10.34
N GLY A 448 -17.27 -19.46 -10.47
CA GLY A 448 -16.04 -20.22 -10.68
C GLY A 448 -15.67 -21.14 -9.51
N LEU A 449 -16.22 -20.91 -8.31
CA LEU A 449 -16.07 -21.78 -7.14
C LEU A 449 -17.29 -22.69 -6.91
N HIS A 450 -18.17 -22.86 -7.90
CA HIS A 450 -19.51 -23.47 -7.74
C HIS A 450 -20.33 -22.79 -6.63
N TYR A 451 -20.47 -21.46 -6.70
CA TYR A 451 -21.25 -20.65 -5.74
C TYR A 451 -20.79 -20.79 -4.28
N HIS A 452 -19.52 -21.17 -4.07
CA HIS A 452 -18.89 -21.07 -2.77
C HIS A 452 -18.34 -19.66 -2.58
N LYS A 453 -18.22 -19.23 -1.33
CA LYS A 453 -17.66 -17.92 -0.97
C LYS A 453 -16.21 -17.82 -1.41
N GLN A 454 -15.87 -16.70 -2.06
CA GLN A 454 -14.50 -16.34 -2.35
C GLN A 454 -13.77 -16.02 -1.05
N VAL A 455 -12.50 -16.44 -0.95
CA VAL A 455 -11.65 -16.20 0.21
C VAL A 455 -10.74 -15.00 -0.02
N LEU A 456 -10.30 -14.39 1.07
CA LEU A 456 -9.36 -13.28 1.08
C LEU A 456 -8.17 -13.61 2.00
N THR A 457 -6.96 -13.22 1.57
CA THR A 457 -5.72 -13.45 2.31
C THR A 457 -5.50 -12.42 3.42
N VAL A 458 -5.10 -12.90 4.60
CA VAL A 458 -4.70 -12.07 5.75
C VAL A 458 -3.19 -12.17 5.96
N GLU A 459 -2.52 -11.02 5.90
CA GLU A 459 -1.14 -10.85 6.35
C GLU A 459 -1.17 -10.15 7.71
N ALA A 460 -0.46 -10.70 8.70
CA ALA A 460 -0.38 -10.10 10.03
C ALA A 460 1.07 -10.14 10.54
N SER A 461 1.57 -9.01 10.99
CA SER A 461 2.88 -8.89 11.63
C SER A 461 2.72 -8.48 13.08
N ASP A 462 3.31 -9.24 14.00
CA ASP A 462 3.32 -8.88 15.42
C ASP A 462 4.29 -7.71 15.63
N GLY A 463 3.78 -6.63 16.25
CA GLY A 463 4.53 -5.39 16.45
C GLY A 463 5.70 -5.56 17.42
N GLY A 464 6.90 -5.78 16.88
CA GLY A 464 8.13 -5.82 17.68
C GLY A 464 8.63 -4.42 18.07
N GLY A 465 8.09 -3.84 19.14
CA GLY A 465 8.49 -2.52 19.63
C GLY A 465 8.00 -2.21 21.05
N LYS A 466 8.64 -1.25 21.72
CA LYS A 466 8.29 -0.83 23.10
C LYS A 466 7.16 0.20 23.20
N ASP A 467 6.67 0.70 22.07
CA ASP A 467 5.47 1.53 22.00
C ASP A 467 4.26 0.64 21.67
N ASN A 468 3.06 1.05 22.06
CA ASN A 468 1.79 0.38 21.76
C ASN A 468 1.41 0.46 20.26
N SER A 469 2.30 0.03 19.37
CA SER A 469 1.97 -0.08 17.95
C SER A 469 1.05 -1.27 17.71
N TRP A 470 -0.22 -0.95 17.43
CA TRP A 470 -1.25 -1.83 16.92
C TRP A 470 -0.70 -2.83 15.88
N LYS A 471 -1.28 -4.03 15.87
CA LYS A 471 -0.85 -5.14 15.00
C LYS A 471 -0.95 -4.74 13.53
N SER A 472 0.17 -4.75 12.81
CA SER A 472 0.17 -4.44 11.38
C SER A 472 -0.58 -5.54 10.63
N LEU A 473 -1.73 -5.19 10.07
CA LEU A 473 -2.68 -6.09 9.42
C LEU A 473 -2.89 -5.67 7.97
N ARG A 474 -3.02 -6.65 7.07
CA ARG A 474 -3.32 -6.42 5.66
C ARG A 474 -4.29 -7.48 5.14
N PHE A 475 -5.26 -7.04 4.34
CA PHE A 475 -6.31 -7.86 3.74
C PHE A 475 -6.18 -7.77 2.21
N GLY A 476 -5.93 -8.87 1.50
CA GLY A 476 -5.70 -8.83 0.03
C GLY A 476 -4.54 -7.88 -0.38
N GLY A 477 -3.53 -7.76 0.49
CA GLY A 477 -2.44 -6.78 0.36
C GLY A 477 -2.83 -5.31 0.58
N ALA A 478 -4.07 -4.99 0.92
CA ALA A 478 -4.50 -3.67 1.39
C ALA A 478 -4.16 -3.52 2.87
N THR A 479 -3.37 -2.50 3.23
CA THR A 479 -2.92 -2.30 4.61
C THR A 479 -4.01 -1.63 5.43
N VAL A 480 -4.26 -2.11 6.65
CA VAL A 480 -5.13 -1.43 7.62
C VAL A 480 -4.47 -0.10 8.03
N LEU A 481 -5.22 1.00 8.05
CA LEU A 481 -4.69 2.36 8.28
C LEU A 481 -4.71 2.81 9.74
N ARG A 482 -5.71 2.35 10.51
CA ARG A 482 -5.95 2.69 11.92
C ARG A 482 -6.65 1.53 12.64
N GLU A 483 -6.79 1.63 13.95
CA GLU A 483 -7.54 0.66 14.74
C GLU A 483 -9.00 0.52 14.23
N PRO A 484 -9.58 -0.68 14.27
CA PRO A 484 -10.92 -0.91 13.74
C PRO A 484 -12.00 -0.33 14.67
N VAL A 485 -13.01 0.30 14.10
CA VAL A 485 -14.16 0.84 14.84
C VAL A 485 -15.20 -0.27 15.02
N GLU A 486 -15.61 -0.51 16.26
CA GLU A 486 -16.62 -1.51 16.61
C GLU A 486 -18.01 -0.86 16.68
N VAL A 487 -18.96 -1.40 15.91
CA VAL A 487 -20.34 -0.90 15.81
C VAL A 487 -21.27 -2.06 16.12
N ASN A 488 -21.69 -2.17 17.38
CA ASN A 488 -22.51 -3.29 17.88
C ASN A 488 -21.87 -4.66 17.54
N ASN A 489 -22.50 -5.41 16.63
CA ASN A 489 -22.04 -6.71 16.15
C ASN A 489 -21.11 -6.65 14.92
N THR A 490 -20.91 -5.46 14.34
CA THR A 490 -20.10 -5.20 13.15
C THR A 490 -18.75 -4.56 13.53
N LEU A 491 -17.73 -4.78 12.69
CA LEU A 491 -16.38 -4.26 12.89
C LEU A 491 -15.85 -3.62 11.59
N ILE A 492 -15.42 -2.36 11.63
CA ILE A 492 -15.02 -1.59 10.45
C ILE A 492 -13.50 -1.39 10.44
N TYR A 493 -12.81 -1.96 9.44
CA TYR A 493 -11.38 -1.75 9.19
C TYR A 493 -11.17 -0.74 8.06
N PHE A 494 -10.34 0.27 8.30
CA PHE A 494 -9.96 1.26 7.29
C PHE A 494 -8.80 0.74 6.44
N ILE A 495 -8.95 0.65 5.13
CA ILE A 495 -7.98 0.02 4.21
C ILE A 495 -7.29 1.02 3.28
N SER A 496 -6.01 0.78 2.98
CA SER A 496 -5.15 1.68 2.19
C SER A 496 -5.38 1.66 0.67
N LYS A 497 -6.25 0.77 0.18
CA LYS A 497 -6.67 0.61 -1.22
C LYS A 497 -7.95 -0.23 -1.23
N THR A 498 -8.76 -0.15 -2.29
CA THR A 498 -9.86 -1.10 -2.48
C THR A 498 -9.33 -2.53 -2.62
N VAL A 499 -10.09 -3.52 -2.15
CA VAL A 499 -9.80 -4.94 -2.39
C VAL A 499 -10.58 -5.40 -3.62
N THR A 500 -9.85 -5.73 -4.69
CA THR A 500 -10.42 -6.28 -5.92
C THR A 500 -10.57 -7.80 -5.80
N PRO A 501 -11.68 -8.40 -6.25
CA PRO A 501 -11.82 -9.85 -6.30
C PRO A 501 -10.78 -10.46 -7.26
N PRO A 502 -10.33 -11.70 -7.04
CA PRO A 502 -9.37 -12.34 -7.94
C PRO A 502 -9.91 -12.52 -9.37
N SER A 503 -9.10 -12.23 -10.38
CA SER A 503 -9.47 -12.41 -11.80
C SER A 503 -9.35 -13.88 -12.23
N ASP A 504 -9.58 -14.16 -13.52
CA ASP A 504 -9.43 -15.50 -14.06
C ASP A 504 -7.96 -15.99 -13.95
N ALA A 505 -7.77 -17.32 -13.96
CA ALA A 505 -6.46 -17.93 -13.72
C ALA A 505 -5.39 -17.52 -14.75
N LEU A 506 -5.77 -17.21 -16.00
CA LEU A 506 -4.86 -16.72 -17.02
C LEU A 506 -4.50 -15.24 -16.79
N GLU A 507 -5.48 -14.38 -16.50
CA GLU A 507 -5.22 -12.96 -16.20
C GLU A 507 -4.38 -12.76 -14.94
N THR A 508 -4.61 -13.58 -13.91
CA THR A 508 -3.82 -13.59 -12.67
C THR A 508 -2.34 -13.87 -12.94
N VAL A 509 -2.06 -14.72 -13.94
CA VAL A 509 -0.72 -15.28 -14.16
C VAL A 509 0.06 -14.57 -15.27
N LEU A 510 -0.61 -13.89 -16.22
CA LEU A 510 0.01 -13.07 -17.27
C LEU A 510 1.13 -12.10 -16.81
N PRO A 511 1.04 -11.39 -15.66
CA PRO A 511 2.13 -10.52 -15.20
C PRO A 511 3.32 -11.28 -14.57
N MET A 512 3.21 -12.59 -14.33
CA MET A 512 4.23 -13.40 -13.65
C MET A 512 5.30 -13.89 -14.65
N LEU A 513 6.31 -13.06 -14.90
CA LEU A 513 7.37 -13.31 -15.89
C LEU A 513 8.09 -14.66 -15.71
N ASP A 514 8.24 -15.11 -14.46
CA ASP A 514 8.90 -16.37 -14.09
C ASP A 514 8.12 -17.63 -14.51
N LEU A 515 6.87 -17.47 -14.96
CA LEU A 515 5.97 -18.52 -15.44
C LEU A 515 5.69 -18.42 -16.96
N SER A 516 6.31 -17.46 -17.66
CA SER A 516 6.03 -17.14 -19.07
C SER A 516 6.15 -18.29 -20.06
N SER A 517 7.01 -19.29 -19.80
CA SER A 517 7.15 -20.49 -20.64
C SER A 517 5.90 -21.39 -20.57
N PHE A 518 5.33 -21.59 -19.37
CA PHE A 518 4.08 -22.32 -19.20
C PHE A 518 2.91 -21.54 -19.79
N ILE A 519 2.89 -20.22 -19.63
CA ILE A 519 1.84 -19.34 -20.17
C ILE A 519 1.86 -19.38 -21.70
N ALA A 520 3.04 -19.32 -22.33
CA ALA A 520 3.19 -19.46 -23.78
C ALA A 520 2.72 -20.84 -24.27
N ALA A 521 3.06 -21.91 -23.56
CA ALA A 521 2.56 -23.25 -23.85
C ALA A 521 1.03 -23.32 -23.76
N LEU A 522 0.42 -22.80 -22.68
CA LEU A 522 -1.02 -22.74 -22.49
C LEU A 522 -1.72 -21.95 -23.60
N LEU A 523 -1.24 -20.75 -23.92
CA LEU A 523 -1.76 -19.89 -24.99
C LEU A 523 -1.67 -20.53 -26.39
N SER A 524 -0.75 -21.48 -26.60
CA SER A 524 -0.58 -22.20 -27.87
C SER A 524 -1.61 -23.31 -28.11
N THR A 525 -2.41 -23.67 -27.09
CA THR A 525 -3.35 -24.79 -27.07
C THR A 525 -4.80 -24.36 -26.89
N SER A 526 -5.74 -25.30 -27.02
CA SER A 526 -7.17 -25.08 -26.73
C SER A 526 -7.48 -25.07 -25.21
N VAL A 527 -6.59 -25.61 -24.38
CA VAL A 527 -6.78 -25.78 -22.93
C VAL A 527 -6.97 -24.44 -22.20
N LYS A 528 -6.44 -23.32 -22.73
CA LYS A 528 -6.60 -21.98 -22.11
C LYS A 528 -8.07 -21.59 -21.87
N ASP A 529 -8.96 -21.90 -22.81
CA ASP A 529 -10.37 -21.48 -22.77
C ASP A 529 -11.19 -22.41 -21.86
N MET A 530 -10.75 -23.67 -21.75
CA MET A 530 -11.23 -24.63 -20.76
C MET A 530 -10.87 -24.19 -19.34
N LEU A 531 -9.60 -23.86 -19.05
CA LEU A 531 -9.16 -23.48 -17.70
C LEU A 531 -9.81 -22.18 -17.19
N ARG A 532 -10.17 -21.26 -18.09
CA ARG A 532 -10.92 -20.05 -17.75
C ARG A 532 -12.34 -20.30 -17.24
N SER A 533 -12.97 -21.38 -17.71
CA SER A 533 -14.38 -21.70 -17.42
C SER A 533 -14.58 -22.88 -16.48
N THR A 534 -13.56 -23.74 -16.31
CA THR A 534 -13.63 -24.92 -15.45
C THR A 534 -13.59 -24.52 -13.98
N PRO A 535 -14.67 -24.77 -13.21
CA PRO A 535 -14.77 -24.35 -11.83
C PRO A 535 -13.96 -25.24 -10.88
N ARG A 536 -13.63 -24.71 -9.71
CA ARG A 536 -12.96 -25.39 -8.59
C ARG A 536 -11.64 -26.08 -8.94
N THR A 537 -10.80 -25.44 -9.74
CA THR A 537 -9.50 -25.98 -10.16
C THR A 537 -8.35 -25.56 -9.22
N THR A 538 -7.31 -26.40 -9.12
CA THR A 538 -6.00 -25.96 -8.61
C THR A 538 -4.98 -26.10 -9.72
N LEU A 539 -4.39 -24.99 -10.16
CA LEU A 539 -3.43 -24.98 -11.25
C LEU A 539 -2.00 -24.99 -10.68
N LEU A 540 -1.20 -25.97 -11.08
CA LEU A 540 0.17 -26.16 -10.60
C LEU A 540 1.15 -25.75 -11.70
N ILE A 541 1.78 -24.58 -11.56
CA ILE A 541 2.54 -23.97 -12.66
C ILE A 541 4.05 -24.15 -12.47
N PRO A 542 4.73 -24.90 -13.34
CA PRO A 542 6.18 -25.00 -13.33
C PRO A 542 6.85 -23.70 -13.83
N ASN A 543 7.95 -23.32 -13.16
CA ASN A 543 8.72 -22.13 -13.52
C ASN A 543 9.43 -22.25 -14.90
N ASN A 544 9.93 -21.14 -15.44
CA ASN A 544 10.65 -21.12 -16.73
C ASN A 544 11.86 -22.07 -16.79
N GLU A 545 12.57 -22.24 -15.66
CA GLU A 545 13.75 -23.13 -15.61
C GLU A 545 13.33 -24.61 -15.70
N ALA A 546 12.10 -24.96 -15.32
CA ALA A 546 11.53 -26.30 -15.47
C ALA A 546 11.52 -26.77 -16.94
N PHE A 547 11.18 -25.89 -17.88
CA PHE A 547 11.17 -26.19 -19.32
C PHE A 547 12.58 -26.37 -19.90
N LYS A 548 13.60 -25.74 -19.28
CA LYS A 548 15.01 -26.00 -19.62
C LYS A 548 15.46 -27.33 -19.01
N ARG A 549 15.10 -27.58 -17.75
CA ARG A 549 15.34 -28.85 -17.04
C ARG A 549 14.56 -30.02 -17.63
N LEU A 550 13.53 -29.83 -18.45
CA LEU A 550 12.86 -30.92 -19.15
C LEU A 550 13.74 -31.56 -20.24
N GLY A 551 14.78 -30.85 -20.71
CA GLY A 551 15.66 -31.27 -21.80
C GLY A 551 15.17 -30.73 -23.15
N HIS A 552 16.08 -30.15 -23.93
CA HIS A 552 15.76 -29.38 -25.13
C HIS A 552 14.89 -30.17 -26.11
N LEU A 553 15.26 -31.42 -26.41
CA LEU A 553 14.52 -32.27 -27.37
C LEU A 553 13.11 -32.63 -26.89
N VAL A 554 12.88 -32.70 -25.57
CA VAL A 554 11.55 -32.96 -25.00
C VAL A 554 10.69 -31.71 -25.09
N SER A 555 11.26 -30.55 -24.77
CA SER A 555 10.59 -29.25 -24.91
C SER A 555 10.27 -28.91 -26.36
N GLU A 556 11.19 -29.19 -27.30
CA GLU A 556 10.92 -29.08 -28.75
C GLU A 556 9.83 -30.03 -29.21
N HIS A 557 9.83 -31.29 -28.77
CA HIS A 557 8.76 -32.24 -29.09
C HIS A 557 7.38 -31.74 -28.64
N LEU A 558 7.28 -31.21 -27.40
CA LEU A 558 6.01 -30.72 -26.85
C LEU A 558 5.54 -29.41 -27.49
N LEU A 559 6.47 -28.49 -27.80
CA LEU A 559 6.13 -27.20 -28.43
C LEU A 559 5.94 -27.30 -29.95
N ALA A 560 6.33 -28.41 -30.59
CA ALA A 560 6.14 -28.63 -32.02
C ALA A 560 4.66 -28.67 -32.40
N ALA A 561 4.29 -27.91 -33.44
CA ALA A 561 2.90 -27.79 -33.90
C ALA A 561 2.25 -29.12 -34.31
N SER A 562 3.03 -30.15 -34.64
CA SER A 562 2.52 -31.50 -34.98
C SER A 562 2.13 -32.34 -33.76
N ASN A 563 2.49 -31.95 -32.54
CA ASN A 563 2.41 -32.79 -31.34
C ASN A 563 1.55 -32.15 -30.22
N LYS A 564 0.72 -31.14 -30.54
CA LYS A 564 -0.07 -30.39 -29.54
C LYS A 564 -0.89 -31.26 -28.59
N ALA A 565 -1.36 -32.42 -29.03
CA ALA A 565 -2.11 -33.36 -28.19
C ALA A 565 -1.30 -33.91 -26.99
N ASP A 566 0.02 -34.09 -27.14
CA ASP A 566 0.90 -34.47 -26.02
C ASP A 566 1.05 -33.29 -25.04
N LEU A 567 1.15 -32.05 -25.55
CA LEU A 567 1.22 -30.85 -24.72
C LEU A 567 -0.08 -30.56 -23.97
N GLU A 568 -1.25 -30.74 -24.61
CA GLU A 568 -2.55 -30.54 -23.96
C GLU A 568 -2.75 -31.49 -22.79
N LYS A 569 -2.35 -32.76 -22.92
CA LYS A 569 -2.31 -33.72 -21.79
C LYS A 569 -1.40 -33.23 -20.66
N VAL A 570 -0.17 -32.78 -20.98
CA VAL A 570 0.75 -32.24 -19.96
C VAL A 570 0.11 -31.06 -19.23
N LEU A 571 -0.51 -30.10 -19.93
CA LEU A 571 -1.17 -28.95 -19.31
C LEU A 571 -2.36 -29.34 -18.42
N LEU A 572 -3.20 -30.29 -18.85
CA LEU A 572 -4.33 -30.80 -18.07
C LEU A 572 -3.87 -31.59 -16.84
N HIS A 573 -2.77 -32.33 -16.93
CA HIS A 573 -2.14 -33.03 -15.81
C HIS A 573 -1.65 -32.07 -14.71
N HIS A 574 -1.30 -30.83 -15.07
CA HIS A 574 -0.93 -29.79 -14.12
C HIS A 574 -2.14 -29.12 -13.44
N THR A 575 -3.38 -29.55 -13.71
CA THR A 575 -4.58 -28.96 -13.11
C THR A 575 -5.37 -29.98 -12.30
N LEU A 576 -5.53 -29.76 -11.00
CA LEU A 576 -6.34 -30.61 -10.12
C LEU A 576 -7.84 -30.26 -10.23
N VAL A 577 -8.69 -31.27 -10.11
CA VAL A 577 -10.18 -31.15 -10.15
C VAL A 577 -10.82 -30.62 -8.85
N THR A 578 -10.01 -30.09 -7.92
CA THR A 578 -10.47 -29.52 -6.65
C THR A 578 -9.59 -28.35 -6.24
N VAL A 579 -10.17 -27.33 -5.60
CA VAL A 579 -9.42 -26.24 -4.94
C VAL A 579 -8.70 -26.79 -3.70
N GLN A 580 -7.37 -26.64 -3.66
CA GLN A 580 -6.51 -27.11 -2.58
C GLN A 580 -5.61 -25.96 -2.11
N TYR A 581 -6.01 -25.25 -1.07
CA TYR A 581 -5.19 -24.18 -0.48
C TYR A 581 -3.95 -24.74 0.23
N SER A 582 -2.89 -23.94 0.38
CA SER A 582 -1.58 -24.36 0.92
C SER A 582 -1.66 -25.20 2.20
N LYS A 583 -2.56 -24.85 3.12
CA LYS A 583 -2.73 -25.59 4.40
C LYS A 583 -3.22 -27.02 4.21
N ALA A 584 -4.06 -27.28 3.20
CA ALA A 584 -4.55 -28.61 2.85
C ALA A 584 -3.45 -29.45 2.17
N LEU A 585 -2.60 -28.82 1.35
CA LEU A 585 -1.46 -29.47 0.70
C LEU A 585 -0.33 -29.81 1.70
N GLN A 586 -0.12 -28.98 2.72
CA GLN A 586 0.91 -29.18 3.75
C GLN A 586 0.53 -30.15 4.87
N ASN A 587 -0.75 -30.16 5.28
CA ASN A 587 -1.25 -30.90 6.45
C ASN A 587 -2.34 -31.94 6.11
N GLY A 588 -2.62 -32.16 4.82
CA GLY A 588 -3.64 -33.10 4.38
C GLY A 588 -3.25 -34.56 4.61
N THR A 589 -4.24 -35.39 4.94
CA THR A 589 -4.11 -36.86 5.00
C THR A 589 -4.20 -37.52 3.62
N LYS A 590 -4.61 -36.77 2.59
CA LYS A 590 -4.81 -37.28 1.23
C LYS A 590 -3.50 -37.18 0.44
N HIS A 591 -2.92 -38.33 0.10
CA HIS A 591 -1.66 -38.43 -0.62
C HIS A 591 -1.80 -38.42 -2.16
N SER A 592 -3.01 -38.42 -2.71
CA SER A 592 -3.27 -38.49 -4.17
C SER A 592 -4.40 -37.56 -4.60
N PHE A 593 -4.24 -36.89 -5.74
CA PHE A 593 -5.16 -35.91 -6.30
C PHE A 593 -5.36 -36.17 -7.80
N ALA A 594 -6.63 -36.26 -8.22
CA ALA A 594 -6.99 -36.42 -9.62
C ALA A 594 -6.82 -35.09 -10.38
N THR A 595 -6.36 -35.20 -11.62
CA THR A 595 -6.13 -34.08 -12.55
C THR A 595 -7.21 -34.03 -13.63
N LEU A 596 -7.28 -32.93 -14.39
CA LEU A 596 -8.18 -32.81 -15.55
C LEU A 596 -7.79 -33.71 -16.74
N GLU A 597 -6.67 -34.44 -16.65
CA GLU A 597 -6.24 -35.43 -17.65
C GLU A 597 -6.69 -36.86 -17.30
N ASP A 598 -7.46 -37.06 -16.23
CA ASP A 598 -7.84 -38.38 -15.69
C ASP A 598 -6.64 -39.24 -15.22
N SER A 599 -5.55 -38.56 -14.84
CA SER A 599 -4.39 -39.14 -14.16
C SER A 599 -4.18 -38.54 -12.77
N ASP A 600 -3.47 -39.27 -11.90
CA ASP A 600 -3.24 -38.87 -10.51
C ASP A 600 -1.87 -38.21 -10.30
N LEU A 601 -1.84 -37.22 -9.40
CA LEU A 601 -0.64 -36.64 -8.80
C LEU A 601 -0.55 -37.04 -7.34
N THR A 602 0.64 -37.47 -6.89
CA THR A 602 0.87 -37.90 -5.50
C THR A 602 1.75 -36.92 -4.73
N LEU A 603 1.42 -36.66 -3.46
CA LEU A 603 2.19 -35.79 -2.57
C LEU A 603 3.03 -36.61 -1.58
N SER A 604 4.35 -36.34 -1.59
CA SER A 604 5.30 -36.85 -0.61
C SER A 604 5.96 -35.68 0.13
N ARG A 605 6.20 -35.84 1.44
CA ARG A 605 6.79 -34.81 2.31
C ARG A 605 8.11 -35.31 2.88
N LYS A 606 9.13 -34.45 2.89
CA LYS A 606 10.41 -34.72 3.59
C LYS A 606 10.33 -34.22 5.04
N GLU A 607 11.23 -34.73 5.88
CA GLU A 607 11.34 -34.35 7.30
C GLU A 607 11.65 -32.85 7.50
N ASP A 608 12.29 -32.23 6.51
CA ASP A 608 12.56 -30.78 6.45
C ASP A 608 11.31 -29.90 6.22
N GLY A 609 10.15 -30.51 6.00
CA GLY A 609 8.87 -29.82 5.78
C GLY A 609 8.54 -29.51 4.31
N ARG A 610 9.45 -29.77 3.36
CA ARG A 610 9.17 -29.57 1.93
C ARG A 610 8.20 -30.61 1.38
N VAL A 611 7.37 -30.17 0.44
CA VAL A 611 6.35 -30.98 -0.24
C VAL A 611 6.79 -31.21 -1.68
N TYR A 612 6.74 -32.46 -2.13
CA TYR A 612 7.10 -32.89 -3.48
C TYR A 612 5.93 -33.60 -4.14
N VAL A 613 5.57 -33.14 -5.35
CA VAL A 613 4.62 -33.80 -6.24
C VAL A 613 5.35 -34.86 -7.05
N SER A 614 4.78 -36.05 -7.16
CA SER A 614 5.25 -37.13 -8.05
C SER A 614 4.11 -37.54 -8.99
N PRO A 615 4.32 -37.57 -10.32
CA PRO A 615 3.29 -37.95 -11.27
C PRO A 615 3.07 -39.46 -11.28
N SER A 616 1.91 -39.89 -11.80
CA SER A 616 1.60 -41.31 -12.04
C SER A 616 2.28 -41.91 -13.28
N GLY A 617 3.09 -41.13 -14.00
CA GLY A 617 3.84 -41.53 -15.20
C GLY A 617 5.19 -40.82 -15.31
N GLY A 618 5.67 -40.61 -16.53
CA GLY A 618 6.96 -39.95 -16.78
C GLY A 618 8.17 -40.86 -16.50
N TRP A 619 9.28 -40.26 -16.03
CA TRP A 619 10.52 -41.01 -15.76
C TRP A 619 10.53 -41.65 -14.37
N ALA A 620 11.27 -42.75 -14.22
CA ALA A 620 11.46 -43.40 -12.93
C ALA A 620 12.12 -42.44 -11.92
N GLY A 621 11.44 -42.17 -10.79
CA GLY A 621 11.91 -41.28 -9.74
C GLY A 621 11.60 -39.79 -9.94
N MET A 622 10.88 -39.41 -11.00
CA MET A 622 10.53 -38.03 -11.31
C MET A 622 9.72 -37.36 -10.19
N LYS A 623 10.19 -36.20 -9.71
CA LYS A 623 9.54 -35.38 -8.68
C LYS A 623 9.69 -33.89 -8.98
N SER A 624 8.77 -33.09 -8.44
CA SER A 624 8.76 -31.63 -8.53
C SER A 624 8.47 -31.04 -7.14
N GLU A 625 9.26 -30.07 -6.69
CA GLU A 625 9.05 -29.35 -5.43
C GLU A 625 7.84 -28.40 -5.58
N LEU A 626 6.95 -28.40 -4.58
CA LEU A 626 5.71 -27.62 -4.58
C LEU A 626 5.85 -26.39 -3.70
N PHE A 627 5.89 -25.22 -4.33
CA PHE A 627 5.92 -23.93 -3.65
C PHE A 627 4.49 -23.47 -3.37
N THR A 628 4.02 -23.78 -2.15
CA THR A 628 2.61 -23.61 -1.75
C THR A 628 2.26 -22.15 -1.44
N HIS A 629 2.01 -21.34 -2.46
CA HIS A 629 1.54 -19.96 -2.35
C HIS A 629 0.05 -19.86 -2.72
N ASN A 630 -0.80 -19.26 -1.88
CA ASN A 630 -2.23 -19.10 -2.22
C ASN A 630 -2.43 -17.93 -3.21
N ILE A 631 -2.06 -18.11 -4.48
CA ILE A 631 -2.38 -17.19 -5.56
C ILE A 631 -3.85 -17.46 -5.94
N LEU A 632 -4.76 -16.67 -5.38
CA LEU A 632 -6.20 -16.84 -5.57
C LEU A 632 -6.63 -16.47 -6.98
N THR A 633 -7.64 -17.17 -7.52
CA THR A 633 -8.26 -16.89 -8.82
C THR A 633 -9.78 -17.01 -8.70
N GLN A 634 -10.52 -16.56 -9.72
CA GLN A 634 -11.97 -16.70 -9.77
C GLN A 634 -12.44 -18.18 -9.76
N THR A 635 -11.63 -19.10 -10.31
CA THR A 635 -11.94 -20.53 -10.42
C THR A 635 -11.28 -21.40 -9.34
N GLY A 636 -10.37 -20.85 -8.54
CA GLY A 636 -9.71 -21.59 -7.46
C GLY A 636 -8.39 -20.97 -6.99
N VAL A 637 -7.29 -21.69 -7.15
CA VAL A 637 -5.97 -21.29 -6.65
C VAL A 637 -4.83 -21.80 -7.55
N ILE A 638 -3.75 -21.03 -7.64
CA ILE A 638 -2.52 -21.38 -8.35
C ILE A 638 -1.41 -21.65 -7.32
N HIS A 639 -0.61 -22.70 -7.52
CA HIS A 639 0.66 -22.93 -6.81
C HIS A 639 1.79 -23.12 -7.81
N GLU A 640 3.03 -22.86 -7.39
CA GLU A 640 4.21 -22.97 -8.26
C GLU A 640 4.93 -24.32 -8.08
N LEU A 641 5.56 -24.80 -9.16
CA LEU A 641 6.32 -26.06 -9.19
C LEU A 641 7.77 -25.82 -9.62
N SER A 642 8.69 -26.67 -9.15
CA SER A 642 10.07 -26.65 -9.62
C SER A 642 10.21 -27.20 -11.03
N ASP A 643 9.48 -28.27 -11.38
CA ASP A 643 9.68 -29.08 -12.59
C ASP A 643 8.37 -29.49 -13.27
N VAL A 644 8.40 -29.61 -14.61
CA VAL A 644 7.25 -29.99 -15.45
C VAL A 644 6.97 -31.49 -15.30
N LEU A 645 5.74 -31.86 -14.95
CA LEU A 645 5.33 -33.24 -14.73
C LEU A 645 4.74 -33.89 -16.01
N ILE A 646 5.23 -35.09 -16.37
CA ILE A 646 4.76 -35.82 -17.56
C ILE A 646 3.75 -36.90 -17.14
N PRO A 647 2.49 -36.88 -17.65
CA PRO A 647 1.50 -37.91 -17.36
C PRO A 647 1.84 -39.24 -18.05
N ARG A 648 1.27 -40.33 -17.53
CA ARG A 648 1.43 -41.71 -18.08
C ARG A 648 0.91 -41.90 -19.50
N SER A 649 0.12 -40.97 -20.01
CA SER A 649 -0.53 -40.99 -21.33
C SER A 649 0.33 -40.35 -22.44
N VAL A 650 1.51 -39.85 -22.10
CA VAL A 650 2.46 -39.20 -23.01
C VAL A 650 3.72 -40.08 -23.11
N ASP A 651 3.71 -40.95 -24.11
CA ASP A 651 4.86 -41.78 -24.46
C ASP A 651 5.88 -40.95 -25.26
N LEU A 652 7.06 -40.71 -24.68
CA LEU A 652 8.22 -40.12 -25.32
C LEU A 652 9.14 -41.25 -25.78
N THR A 653 8.93 -41.71 -27.01
CA THR A 653 9.77 -42.72 -27.67
C THR A 653 11.07 -42.11 -28.20
N VAL A 654 12.08 -42.95 -28.42
CA VAL A 654 13.34 -42.52 -29.08
C VAL A 654 13.03 -41.89 -30.45
N GLY A 655 12.10 -42.47 -31.23
CA GLY A 655 11.69 -41.94 -32.54
C GLY A 655 11.05 -40.54 -32.49
N LYS A 656 10.22 -40.26 -31.47
CA LYS A 656 9.70 -38.89 -31.24
C LYS A 656 10.84 -37.90 -30.97
N LEU A 657 11.80 -38.29 -30.14
CA LEU A 657 12.96 -37.45 -29.80
C LEU A 657 13.97 -37.30 -30.94
N VAL A 658 14.15 -38.32 -31.80
CA VAL A 658 14.95 -38.23 -33.04
C VAL A 658 14.32 -37.28 -34.04
N LYS A 659 12.98 -37.30 -34.16
CA LYS A 659 12.25 -36.34 -34.99
C LYS A 659 12.40 -34.91 -34.46
N ALA A 660 12.37 -34.72 -33.14
CA ALA A 660 12.65 -33.42 -32.51
C ALA A 660 14.11 -32.97 -32.73
N ALA A 661 15.07 -33.90 -32.68
CA ALA A 661 16.48 -33.63 -32.97
C ALA A 661 16.76 -33.28 -34.44
N GLY A 662 15.80 -33.50 -35.35
CA GLY A 662 15.98 -33.28 -36.78
C GLY A 662 16.81 -34.36 -37.47
N GLY A 663 16.79 -35.61 -36.98
CA GLY A 663 17.56 -36.74 -37.54
C GLY A 663 16.71 -37.74 -38.33
N SER A 664 15.93 -37.28 -39.32
CA SER A 664 15.06 -38.18 -40.12
C SER A 664 15.86 -39.19 -40.98
N THR A 665 17.06 -38.80 -41.39
CA THR A 665 18.08 -39.62 -42.06
C THR A 665 18.58 -40.71 -41.11
N MET A 666 18.91 -40.35 -39.86
CA MET A 666 19.34 -41.32 -38.85
C MET A 666 18.22 -42.32 -38.51
N ALA A 667 16.96 -41.86 -38.38
CA ALA A 667 15.81 -42.76 -38.23
C ALA A 667 15.67 -43.74 -39.41
N SER A 668 15.90 -43.25 -40.64
CA SER A 668 15.88 -44.07 -41.85
C SER A 668 17.02 -45.09 -41.88
N MET A 669 18.21 -44.74 -41.38
CA MET A 669 19.34 -45.66 -41.19
C MET A 669 19.02 -46.75 -40.17
N LEU A 670 18.48 -46.41 -39.00
CA LEU A 670 18.06 -47.40 -37.99
C LEU A 670 17.04 -48.39 -38.59
N THR A 671 16.04 -47.89 -39.30
CA THR A 671 15.00 -48.72 -39.92
C THR A 671 15.60 -49.70 -40.95
N LYS A 672 16.44 -49.21 -41.88
CA LYS A 672 17.12 -50.05 -42.88
C LYS A 672 18.13 -51.05 -42.29
N ALA A 673 18.75 -50.71 -41.15
CA ALA A 673 19.66 -51.58 -40.42
C ALA A 673 18.92 -52.66 -39.57
N GLY A 674 17.60 -52.55 -39.38
CA GLY A 674 16.79 -53.49 -38.60
C GLY A 674 16.58 -53.10 -37.13
N PHE A 675 16.86 -51.85 -36.76
CA PHE A 675 16.74 -51.30 -35.41
C PHE A 675 15.47 -50.44 -35.18
N GLU A 676 14.43 -50.61 -35.99
CA GLU A 676 13.17 -49.86 -35.87
C GLU A 676 12.51 -49.99 -34.48
N TRP A 677 12.64 -51.16 -33.85
CA TRP A 677 12.15 -51.43 -32.50
C TRP A 677 12.76 -50.49 -31.44
N VAL A 678 14.00 -50.01 -31.64
CA VAL A 678 14.64 -49.01 -30.78
C VAL A 678 13.92 -47.66 -30.88
N LEU A 679 13.55 -47.23 -32.09
CA LEU A 679 12.80 -45.98 -32.32
C LEU A 679 11.43 -46.02 -31.63
N ASN A 680 10.77 -47.19 -31.65
CA ASN A 680 9.49 -47.39 -30.99
C ASN A 680 9.63 -47.62 -29.46
N GLY A 681 10.83 -47.94 -28.97
CA GLY A 681 11.08 -48.28 -27.56
C GLY A 681 10.49 -49.62 -27.13
N THR A 682 10.33 -50.54 -28.09
CA THR A 682 9.84 -51.91 -27.91
C THR A 682 11.00 -52.90 -27.75
N ALA A 683 10.72 -54.14 -27.36
CA ALA A 683 11.71 -55.22 -27.38
C ALA A 683 12.16 -55.56 -28.83
N PRO A 684 13.35 -56.15 -29.03
CA PRO A 684 13.77 -56.68 -30.33
C PRO A 684 12.83 -57.80 -30.80
N PRO A 685 12.64 -57.99 -32.13
CA PRO A 685 11.76 -59.04 -32.65
C PRO A 685 12.22 -60.45 -32.24
N GLU A 686 11.26 -61.32 -31.92
CA GLU A 686 11.51 -62.73 -31.57
C GLU A 686 12.23 -63.46 -32.72
N GLY A 687 13.26 -64.25 -32.39
CA GLY A 687 14.08 -64.97 -33.38
C GLY A 687 15.07 -64.10 -34.17
N SER A 688 15.27 -62.84 -33.78
CA SER A 688 16.31 -61.98 -34.35
C SER A 688 17.67 -62.15 -33.65
N PRO A 689 18.82 -61.90 -34.31
CA PRO A 689 20.15 -62.01 -33.70
C PRO A 689 20.39 -61.13 -32.47
N TRP A 690 19.53 -60.14 -32.23
CA TRP A 690 19.59 -59.22 -31.10
C TRP A 690 18.81 -59.73 -29.88
N ALA A 691 17.78 -60.58 -30.08
CA ALA A 691 17.07 -61.25 -28.99
C ALA A 691 17.99 -62.26 -28.28
N ASP A 692 18.73 -63.07 -29.06
CA ASP A 692 19.70 -64.06 -28.57
C ASP A 692 20.84 -63.44 -27.73
N GLN A 693 21.08 -62.13 -27.85
CA GLN A 693 22.08 -61.38 -27.08
C GLN A 693 21.57 -60.88 -25.71
N GLY A 694 20.32 -61.19 -25.32
CA GLY A 694 19.76 -60.84 -24.02
C GLY A 694 19.36 -59.37 -23.87
N LEU A 695 19.20 -58.65 -24.99
CA LEU A 695 18.94 -57.21 -25.04
C LEU A 695 17.47 -56.81 -24.75
N GLU A 696 16.61 -57.78 -24.42
CA GLU A 696 15.15 -57.64 -24.24
C GLU A 696 14.69 -56.59 -23.22
N SER A 697 15.57 -56.20 -22.28
CA SER A 697 15.20 -55.37 -21.12
C SER A 697 16.01 -54.08 -20.97
N ALA A 698 16.87 -53.76 -21.93
CA ALA A 698 17.70 -52.56 -21.92
C ALA A 698 16.92 -51.30 -22.33
N GLY A 699 17.24 -50.18 -21.68
CA GLY A 699 16.95 -48.86 -22.25
C GLY A 699 17.94 -48.53 -23.36
N TRP A 700 17.63 -47.56 -24.22
CA TRP A 700 18.51 -47.22 -25.35
C TRP A 700 18.76 -45.73 -25.42
N THR A 701 20.04 -45.34 -25.45
CA THR A 701 20.45 -43.97 -25.80
C THR A 701 21.02 -43.97 -27.20
N LEU A 702 20.43 -43.16 -28.08
CA LEU A 702 20.90 -42.94 -29.43
C LEU A 702 21.69 -41.63 -29.51
N LEU A 703 22.92 -41.71 -30.00
CA LEU A 703 23.64 -40.55 -30.52
C LEU A 703 23.05 -40.21 -31.91
N CYS A 704 22.42 -39.05 -32.03
CA CYS A 704 21.68 -38.67 -33.23
C CYS A 704 22.29 -37.40 -33.86
N PRO A 705 23.03 -37.50 -34.97
CA PRO A 705 23.31 -36.35 -35.81
C PRO A 705 22.00 -35.80 -36.45
N PRO A 706 21.90 -34.48 -36.66
CA PRO A 706 20.83 -33.87 -37.44
C PRO A 706 21.01 -34.15 -38.95
N ASP A 707 19.98 -33.86 -39.75
CA ASP A 707 19.93 -34.22 -41.17
C ASP A 707 20.98 -33.51 -42.04
N ASP A 708 21.35 -32.26 -41.70
CA ASP A 708 22.41 -31.48 -42.35
C ASP A 708 23.82 -32.04 -42.10
N ALA A 709 24.04 -32.72 -40.97
CA ALA A 709 25.30 -33.41 -40.67
C ALA A 709 25.58 -34.63 -41.58
N PHE A 710 24.65 -34.98 -42.49
CA PHE A 710 24.84 -36.04 -43.50
C PHE A 710 25.25 -35.52 -44.88
N ASP A 711 25.28 -34.20 -45.12
CA ASP A 711 25.51 -33.61 -46.45
C ASP A 711 26.86 -34.00 -47.09
N ASP A 712 27.92 -34.18 -46.27
CA ASP A 712 29.25 -34.59 -46.73
C ASP A 712 29.39 -36.11 -47.00
N TYR A 713 28.34 -36.90 -46.76
CA TYR A 713 28.40 -38.37 -46.83
C TYR A 713 27.58 -38.95 -48.00
N ASN A 714 28.13 -39.96 -48.69
CA ASN A 714 27.40 -40.68 -49.75
C ASN A 714 26.36 -41.66 -49.17
N ILE A 715 25.22 -41.13 -48.72
CA ILE A 715 24.14 -41.91 -48.09
C ILE A 715 23.63 -43.04 -49.00
N THR A 716 23.66 -42.86 -50.33
CA THR A 716 23.21 -43.87 -51.30
C THR A 716 24.10 -45.12 -51.27
N GLU A 717 25.41 -44.95 -51.13
CA GLU A 717 26.38 -46.05 -50.96
C GLU A 717 26.27 -46.68 -49.55
N LEU A 718 26.07 -45.86 -48.52
CA LEU A 718 25.86 -46.38 -47.17
C LEU A 718 24.56 -47.20 -47.03
N PHE A 719 23.56 -46.92 -47.87
CA PHE A 719 22.33 -47.71 -47.95
C PHE A 719 22.42 -48.98 -48.82
N SER A 720 23.44 -49.11 -49.68
CA SER A 720 23.64 -50.34 -50.47
C SER A 720 24.52 -51.36 -49.73
N ASP A 721 25.41 -50.91 -48.84
CA ASP A 721 26.22 -51.78 -47.97
C ASP A 721 25.56 -51.94 -46.58
N LYS A 722 24.83 -53.05 -46.40
CA LYS A 722 24.11 -53.35 -45.16
C LYS A 722 25.05 -53.56 -43.96
N ASP A 723 26.23 -54.12 -44.17
CA ASP A 723 27.16 -54.43 -43.09
C ASP A 723 27.83 -53.15 -42.58
N ARG A 724 28.25 -52.25 -43.48
CA ARG A 724 28.67 -50.88 -43.12
C ARG A 724 27.56 -50.11 -42.41
N LEU A 725 26.30 -50.21 -42.87
CA LEU A 725 25.17 -49.52 -42.24
C LEU A 725 24.98 -49.98 -40.78
N VAL A 726 24.97 -51.29 -40.53
CA VAL A 726 24.89 -51.85 -39.17
C VAL A 726 26.11 -51.46 -38.34
N MET A 727 27.31 -51.42 -38.92
CA MET A 727 28.55 -50.98 -38.26
C MET A 727 28.51 -49.51 -37.81
N VAL A 728 27.86 -48.61 -38.57
CA VAL A 728 27.69 -47.19 -38.21
C VAL A 728 26.57 -47.03 -37.17
N VAL A 729 25.41 -47.67 -37.37
CA VAL A 729 24.28 -47.58 -36.44
C VAL A 729 24.64 -48.15 -35.05
N SER A 730 25.37 -49.27 -35.00
CA SER A 730 25.84 -49.88 -33.73
C SER A 730 26.84 -49.02 -32.96
N GLN A 731 27.59 -48.12 -33.62
CA GLN A 731 28.48 -47.15 -32.97
C GLN A 731 27.72 -46.01 -32.27
N HIS A 732 26.48 -45.76 -32.68
CA HIS A 732 25.63 -44.68 -32.14
C HIS A 732 24.61 -45.18 -31.10
N LEU A 733 24.43 -46.49 -30.96
CA LEU A 733 23.49 -47.11 -30.02
C LEU A 733 24.18 -47.54 -28.74
N ILE A 734 23.73 -46.97 -27.62
CA ILE A 734 24.25 -47.25 -26.28
C ILE A 734 23.15 -47.98 -25.47
N PRO A 735 23.34 -49.25 -25.10
CA PRO A 735 22.42 -49.94 -24.20
C PRO A 735 22.57 -49.42 -22.77
N ALA A 736 21.49 -48.87 -22.21
CA ALA A 736 21.40 -48.47 -20.82
C ALA A 736 21.00 -49.70 -19.96
N PRO A 737 21.87 -50.20 -19.06
CA PRO A 737 21.59 -51.41 -18.30
C PRO A 737 20.48 -51.19 -17.28
N ARG A 738 19.51 -52.12 -17.25
CA ARG A 738 18.39 -52.11 -16.31
C ARG A 738 18.69 -53.06 -15.15
N ASP A 739 19.63 -52.65 -14.30
CA ASP A 739 20.30 -53.57 -13.38
C ASP A 739 19.34 -54.19 -12.34
N LYS A 740 19.36 -55.52 -12.27
CA LYS A 740 18.56 -56.33 -11.34
C LYS A 740 19.40 -57.02 -10.26
N LYS A 741 20.75 -56.97 -10.28
CA LYS A 741 21.59 -57.69 -9.30
C LYS A 741 22.95 -57.04 -8.99
N LYS A 742 23.01 -56.43 -7.80
CA LYS A 742 24.18 -56.33 -6.88
C LYS A 742 25.39 -55.45 -7.28
N LYS A 743 25.46 -54.33 -6.56
CA LYS A 743 26.57 -53.88 -5.70
C LYS A 743 27.93 -53.41 -6.26
N ASP A 744 28.33 -53.69 -7.49
CA ASP A 744 29.65 -53.26 -7.99
C ASP A 744 29.64 -52.36 -9.26
N ILE A 745 28.47 -52.05 -9.82
CA ILE A 745 28.31 -50.97 -10.84
C ILE A 745 27.17 -50.03 -10.42
N SER A 746 27.33 -49.38 -9.28
CA SER A 746 26.52 -48.21 -8.94
C SER A 746 27.04 -47.00 -9.70
N VAL A 747 26.53 -46.76 -10.91
CA VAL A 747 26.45 -45.42 -11.47
C VAL A 747 24.98 -45.00 -11.42
N PRO A 748 24.51 -44.40 -10.31
CA PRO A 748 23.26 -43.67 -10.34
C PRO A 748 23.35 -42.62 -11.45
N LEU A 749 22.30 -42.53 -12.27
CA LEU A 749 22.00 -41.25 -12.92
C LEU A 749 21.86 -40.22 -11.79
N ASP A 750 22.60 -39.10 -11.88
CA ASP A 750 22.83 -38.06 -10.85
C ASP A 750 21.92 -38.16 -9.60
N ASP A 751 22.52 -38.28 -8.40
CA ASP A 751 21.86 -38.54 -7.09
C ASP A 751 20.75 -37.54 -6.67
N ASP A 752 20.51 -36.49 -7.46
CA ASP A 752 19.39 -35.57 -7.30
C ASP A 752 18.19 -35.95 -8.19
N PRO A 753 17.13 -36.58 -7.64
CA PRO A 753 15.94 -36.98 -8.41
C PRO A 753 15.11 -35.80 -8.95
N LEU A 754 15.41 -34.55 -8.59
CA LEU A 754 14.76 -33.37 -9.16
C LEU A 754 15.26 -33.02 -10.57
N ASN A 755 16.52 -33.34 -10.89
CA ASN A 755 17.23 -32.78 -12.05
C ASN A 755 17.53 -33.79 -13.18
N ASN A 756 17.05 -35.03 -13.07
CA ASN A 756 17.51 -36.15 -13.91
C ASN A 756 16.79 -36.29 -15.27
N ASN A 757 17.00 -35.32 -16.15
CA ASN A 757 16.50 -35.30 -17.54
C ASN A 757 17.45 -35.92 -18.57
N LYS A 758 18.67 -36.30 -18.16
CA LYS A 758 19.69 -36.81 -19.07
C LYS A 758 19.41 -38.28 -19.39
N PRO A 759 19.61 -38.74 -20.65
CA PRO A 759 19.49 -40.15 -20.99
C PRO A 759 20.66 -40.99 -20.43
N LEU A 760 21.81 -40.35 -20.17
CA LEU A 760 23.04 -40.93 -19.60
C LEU A 760 23.72 -39.91 -18.66
N LYS A 761 24.59 -40.37 -17.75
CA LYS A 761 25.44 -39.46 -16.97
C LYS A 761 26.54 -38.86 -17.86
N LEU A 762 26.41 -37.58 -18.18
CA LEU A 762 27.43 -36.80 -18.89
C LEU A 762 28.37 -36.16 -17.86
N ASP A 763 29.61 -36.64 -17.80
CA ASP A 763 30.64 -36.25 -16.83
C ASP A 763 32.02 -36.52 -17.46
N ASN A 764 33.08 -35.93 -16.90
CA ASN A 764 34.41 -35.93 -17.51
C ASN A 764 35.03 -37.34 -17.57
N SER A 765 35.42 -37.75 -18.78
CA SER A 765 36.05 -39.05 -19.07
C SER A 765 35.18 -40.27 -18.79
N VAL A 766 33.85 -40.12 -18.69
CA VAL A 766 32.95 -41.28 -18.62
C VAL A 766 32.94 -42.03 -19.95
N THR A 767 33.23 -43.32 -19.88
CA THR A 767 33.17 -44.25 -21.02
C THR A 767 31.84 -44.99 -21.04
N TYR A 768 31.21 -45.10 -22.20
CA TYR A 768 30.08 -45.99 -22.43
C TYR A 768 30.41 -46.98 -23.53
N SER A 769 30.07 -48.25 -23.31
CA SER A 769 30.11 -49.26 -24.37
C SER A 769 28.90 -49.13 -25.28
N THR A 770 29.14 -49.17 -26.58
CA THR A 770 28.09 -49.17 -27.60
C THR A 770 27.72 -50.59 -27.98
N LEU A 771 26.70 -50.77 -28.82
CA LEU A 771 26.38 -52.07 -29.41
C LEU A 771 27.55 -52.65 -30.23
N ARG A 772 28.52 -51.82 -30.65
CA ARG A 772 29.73 -52.24 -31.37
C ARG A 772 30.85 -52.75 -30.45
N SER A 773 30.92 -52.35 -29.17
CA SER A 773 32.02 -52.70 -28.26
C SER A 773 32.39 -54.19 -28.19
N PRO A 774 31.45 -55.17 -28.23
CA PRO A 774 31.82 -56.59 -28.24
C PRO A 774 32.58 -57.06 -29.49
N SER A 775 32.54 -56.29 -30.59
CA SER A 775 33.09 -56.64 -31.90
C SER A 775 34.29 -55.79 -32.34
N SER A 776 34.65 -54.76 -31.57
CA SER A 776 35.62 -53.73 -31.97
C SER A 776 36.28 -53.10 -30.75
N ALA A 777 37.61 -53.08 -30.70
CA ALA A 777 38.38 -52.38 -29.66
C ALA A 777 38.05 -50.87 -29.60
N TYR A 778 37.71 -50.27 -30.75
CA TYR A 778 37.26 -48.89 -30.89
C TYR A 778 35.72 -48.76 -30.85
N GLY A 779 35.01 -49.68 -30.19
CA GLY A 779 33.55 -49.61 -30.07
C GLY A 779 33.06 -48.73 -28.92
N ASP A 780 33.85 -48.58 -27.86
CA ASP A 780 33.54 -47.69 -26.74
C ASP A 780 33.58 -46.21 -27.16
N ILE A 781 32.75 -45.39 -26.51
CA ILE A 781 32.75 -43.92 -26.64
C ILE A 781 33.09 -43.26 -25.29
N VAL A 782 33.69 -42.07 -25.34
CA VAL A 782 34.05 -41.28 -24.16
C VAL A 782 33.42 -39.90 -24.25
N PHE A 783 32.81 -39.44 -23.16
CA PHE A 783 32.37 -38.05 -23.01
C PHE A 783 33.44 -37.23 -22.28
N LYS A 784 33.59 -35.96 -22.69
CA LYS A 784 34.42 -34.96 -22.01
C LYS A 784 33.65 -33.64 -21.98
N ALA A 785 33.75 -32.88 -20.89
CA ALA A 785 33.32 -31.48 -20.90
C ALA A 785 34.25 -30.64 -21.79
N ASP A 786 33.68 -29.67 -22.49
CA ASP A 786 34.40 -28.69 -23.28
C ASP A 786 34.85 -27.54 -22.36
N ASP A 787 36.15 -27.27 -22.34
CA ASP A 787 36.76 -26.21 -21.52
C ASP A 787 36.67 -24.82 -22.20
N GLU A 788 36.40 -24.77 -23.52
CA GLU A 788 36.36 -23.53 -24.32
C GLU A 788 34.92 -23.09 -24.67
N ALA A 789 34.02 -24.03 -24.98
CA ALA A 789 32.60 -23.72 -25.19
C ALA A 789 31.80 -23.76 -23.88
N LYS A 790 31.10 -22.66 -23.57
CA LYS A 790 30.28 -22.40 -22.36
C LYS A 790 29.37 -23.57 -21.92
N GLY A 791 29.92 -24.57 -21.23
CA GLY A 791 29.17 -25.72 -20.69
C GLY A 791 28.79 -26.80 -21.71
N GLY A 792 29.53 -26.92 -22.82
CA GLY A 792 29.33 -28.01 -23.79
C GLY A 792 29.91 -29.35 -23.33
N TYR A 793 29.46 -30.46 -23.94
CA TYR A 793 30.14 -31.75 -23.89
C TYR A 793 30.60 -32.12 -25.30
N ILE A 794 31.68 -32.87 -25.41
CA ILE A 794 32.07 -33.58 -26.62
C ILE A 794 31.99 -35.10 -26.37
N VAL A 795 31.68 -35.86 -27.41
CA VAL A 795 31.69 -37.32 -27.41
C VAL A 795 32.64 -37.81 -28.50
N GLY A 796 33.54 -38.72 -28.17
CA GLY A 796 34.50 -39.27 -29.13
C GLY A 796 34.66 -40.78 -29.01
N ILE A 797 35.18 -41.40 -30.06
CA ILE A 797 35.51 -42.83 -30.05
C ILE A 797 36.73 -43.04 -29.14
N LYS A 798 36.62 -43.99 -28.21
CA LYS A 798 37.67 -44.26 -27.23
C LYS A 798 38.95 -44.75 -27.92
N ASP A 799 40.09 -44.24 -27.47
CA ASP A 799 41.44 -44.58 -27.93
C ASP A 799 41.70 -44.36 -29.44
N ALA A 800 40.73 -43.80 -30.18
CA ALA A 800 40.92 -43.35 -31.56
C ALA A 800 41.87 -42.15 -31.60
N ARG A 801 42.90 -42.24 -32.45
CA ARG A 801 43.78 -41.13 -32.79
C ARG A 801 43.71 -40.89 -34.30
N GLY A 802 42.83 -39.98 -34.70
CA GLY A 802 42.69 -39.56 -36.09
C GLY A 802 43.97 -38.98 -36.64
N THR A 803 44.12 -39.09 -37.95
CA THR A 803 45.19 -38.45 -38.73
C THR A 803 45.10 -36.92 -38.70
N ASP A 804 43.90 -36.39 -38.44
CA ASP A 804 43.53 -34.98 -38.59
C ASP A 804 42.90 -34.40 -37.30
N GLY A 805 42.49 -35.25 -36.36
CA GLY A 805 41.85 -34.85 -35.10
C GLY A 805 40.41 -34.32 -35.23
N THR A 806 39.76 -34.44 -36.39
CA THR A 806 38.43 -33.86 -36.68
C THR A 806 37.31 -34.88 -36.91
N SER A 807 37.64 -36.14 -37.23
CA SER A 807 36.68 -37.18 -37.65
C SER A 807 36.15 -38.08 -36.53
N ASP A 808 36.84 -38.13 -35.38
CA ASP A 808 36.62 -39.18 -34.37
C ASP A 808 35.86 -38.68 -33.12
N TRP A 809 35.38 -37.44 -33.14
CA TRP A 809 34.58 -36.82 -32.08
C TRP A 809 33.51 -35.89 -32.65
N ALA A 810 32.45 -35.68 -31.87
CA ALA A 810 31.33 -34.81 -32.16
C ALA A 810 31.02 -33.93 -30.93
N GLN A 811 30.52 -32.73 -31.15
CA GLN A 811 30.00 -31.86 -30.09
C GLN A 811 28.56 -32.28 -29.73
N VAL A 812 28.26 -32.37 -28.45
CA VAL A 812 26.89 -32.62 -27.95
C VAL A 812 26.13 -31.30 -27.95
N GLU A 813 25.11 -31.20 -28.79
CA GLU A 813 24.28 -30.00 -28.93
C GLU A 813 23.13 -29.98 -27.93
N SER A 814 22.46 -31.12 -27.73
CA SER A 814 21.30 -31.23 -26.83
C SER A 814 20.95 -32.68 -26.48
N TRP A 815 19.96 -32.89 -25.60
CA TRP A 815 19.47 -34.22 -25.23
C TRP A 815 17.99 -34.22 -24.83
N GLY A 816 17.42 -35.42 -24.75
CA GLY A 816 16.11 -35.71 -24.17
C GLY A 816 16.02 -37.17 -23.73
N ARG A 817 15.35 -37.44 -22.60
CA ARG A 817 15.19 -38.78 -22.03
C ARG A 817 13.85 -39.41 -22.40
N SER A 818 13.86 -40.68 -22.83
CA SER A 818 12.64 -41.42 -23.19
C SER A 818 11.83 -41.86 -21.96
N THR A 819 10.51 -41.96 -22.08
CA THR A 819 9.65 -42.62 -21.07
C THR A 819 9.44 -44.10 -21.37
N THR A 820 9.59 -44.52 -22.64
CA THR A 820 9.56 -45.93 -23.05
C THR A 820 10.90 -46.64 -22.81
N GLY A 821 11.02 -47.92 -23.17
CA GLY A 821 12.23 -48.72 -22.91
C GLY A 821 12.53 -48.95 -21.41
N GLY A 822 11.55 -48.73 -20.54
CA GLY A 822 11.68 -48.89 -19.09
C GLY A 822 12.07 -47.64 -18.30
N GLY A 823 12.02 -46.46 -18.92
CA GLY A 823 12.28 -45.15 -18.29
C GLY A 823 13.77 -44.77 -18.24
N THR A 824 14.61 -45.47 -18.98
CA THR A 824 16.07 -45.28 -19.10
C THR A 824 16.45 -45.18 -20.57
N GLY A 825 17.37 -44.28 -20.92
CA GLY A 825 17.74 -44.00 -22.31
C GLY A 825 17.09 -42.72 -22.88
N GLY A 826 17.21 -42.53 -24.19
CA GLY A 826 16.70 -41.37 -24.92
C GLY A 826 17.55 -41.02 -26.15
N VAL A 827 17.71 -39.73 -26.41
CA VAL A 827 18.48 -39.20 -27.55
C VAL A 827 19.46 -38.15 -27.05
N ILE A 828 20.68 -38.18 -27.57
CA ILE A 828 21.69 -37.12 -27.47
C ILE A 828 21.94 -36.64 -28.89
N ARG A 829 21.65 -35.37 -29.15
CA ARG A 829 21.90 -34.75 -30.45
C ARG A 829 23.38 -34.33 -30.53
N ILE A 830 24.04 -34.67 -31.63
CA ILE A 830 25.46 -34.42 -31.85
C ILE A 830 25.70 -33.70 -33.18
N ASP A 831 26.73 -32.87 -33.29
CA ASP A 831 26.96 -32.02 -34.46
C ASP A 831 27.37 -32.78 -35.76
N ARG A 832 27.86 -34.02 -35.64
CA ARG A 832 28.33 -34.83 -36.78
C ARG A 832 28.19 -36.34 -36.57
N LEU A 833 28.23 -37.10 -37.66
CA LEU A 833 28.17 -38.56 -37.67
C LEU A 833 29.51 -39.19 -37.21
N LEU A 834 29.48 -40.03 -36.18
CA LEU A 834 30.67 -40.76 -35.71
C LEU A 834 30.94 -41.99 -36.60
N ILE A 835 31.80 -41.83 -37.62
CA ILE A 835 32.26 -42.96 -38.44
C ILE A 835 33.15 -43.89 -37.58
N PRO A 836 32.90 -45.21 -37.55
CA PRO A 836 33.69 -46.12 -36.73
C PRO A 836 35.16 -46.16 -37.15
N TYR A 837 36.05 -45.82 -36.20
CA TYR A 837 37.49 -45.70 -36.45
C TYR A 837 38.11 -47.01 -37.00
N GLN A 838 38.92 -46.87 -38.04
CA GLN A 838 39.79 -47.93 -38.58
C GLN A 838 41.22 -47.38 -38.63
N PRO A 839 42.22 -48.03 -38.00
CA PRO A 839 43.59 -47.55 -38.06
C PRO A 839 44.12 -47.54 -39.51
N PRO A 840 44.88 -46.51 -39.95
CA PRO A 840 45.43 -46.47 -41.31
C PRO A 840 46.27 -47.70 -41.66
N TRP A 841 47.05 -48.20 -40.70
CA TRP A 841 47.85 -49.42 -40.85
C TRP A 841 47.01 -50.71 -40.98
N TRP A 842 45.74 -50.70 -40.58
CA TRP A 842 44.83 -51.83 -40.76
C TRP A 842 44.35 -51.96 -42.21
N LEU A 843 44.13 -50.81 -42.88
CA LEU A 843 43.83 -50.73 -44.31
C LEU A 843 45.05 -51.09 -45.17
N GLU A 844 46.26 -50.80 -44.69
CA GLU A 844 47.51 -51.00 -45.44
C GLU A 844 48.15 -52.39 -45.21
N TYR A 845 48.00 -52.99 -44.01
CA TYR A 845 48.72 -54.23 -43.62
C TYR A 845 47.88 -55.33 -42.94
N GLY A 846 46.61 -55.08 -42.57
CA GLY A 846 45.75 -56.08 -41.92
C GLY A 846 46.01 -56.31 -40.42
N ALA A 847 45.22 -57.19 -39.80
CA ALA A 847 45.09 -57.31 -38.34
C ALA A 847 46.22 -58.11 -37.63
N PRO A 848 46.97 -57.53 -36.68
CA PRO A 848 47.92 -58.25 -35.84
C PRO A 848 47.28 -58.79 -34.54
N ILE A 849 47.84 -59.89 -34.03
CA ILE A 849 47.34 -60.61 -32.84
C ILE A 849 48.03 -60.08 -31.57
N VAL A 850 47.26 -59.92 -30.49
CA VAL A 850 47.70 -59.32 -29.21
C VAL A 850 48.62 -60.25 -28.41
N SER A 851 49.66 -59.68 -27.80
CA SER A 851 50.28 -60.24 -26.58
C SER A 851 50.59 -59.16 -25.54
N LYS A 852 50.41 -59.53 -24.27
CA LYS A 852 50.78 -58.81 -23.02
C LYS A 852 52.27 -58.44 -22.99
N GLU A 853 52.80 -57.54 -22.18
CA GLU A 853 52.39 -56.70 -21.02
C GLU A 853 53.40 -55.51 -21.01
N LEU A 854 53.13 -54.30 -20.52
CA LEU A 854 53.29 -53.87 -19.11
C LEU A 854 53.03 -52.35 -19.07
N GLU A 855 52.30 -51.85 -18.07
CA GLU A 855 52.35 -50.44 -17.68
C GLU A 855 52.50 -50.28 -16.16
N THR A 856 53.37 -49.37 -15.74
CA THR A 856 53.51 -48.89 -14.35
C THR A 856 52.91 -47.50 -14.20
N PRO A 857 52.08 -47.21 -13.17
CA PRO A 857 51.34 -45.95 -13.08
C PRO A 857 52.11 -44.85 -12.34
N ALA A 858 52.32 -43.66 -12.96
CA ALA A 858 52.82 -42.48 -12.24
C ALA A 858 52.63 -41.10 -12.96
N VAL A 859 51.56 -40.86 -13.74
CA VAL A 859 51.35 -39.52 -14.38
C VAL A 859 49.92 -38.96 -14.29
N ALA A 860 48.88 -39.80 -14.35
CA ALA A 860 47.48 -39.35 -14.50
C ALA A 860 46.91 -38.49 -13.35
N GLN A 861 47.50 -38.52 -12.15
CA GLN A 861 46.91 -37.92 -10.95
C GLN A 861 47.12 -36.40 -10.83
N LYS A 862 47.91 -35.78 -11.73
CA LYS A 862 48.30 -34.36 -11.60
C LYS A 862 47.40 -33.36 -12.34
N THR A 863 46.58 -33.81 -13.29
CA THR A 863 45.71 -32.95 -14.11
C THR A 863 44.31 -32.76 -13.53
N ALA A 864 43.71 -33.80 -12.93
CA ALA A 864 42.35 -33.72 -12.38
C ALA A 864 42.21 -32.68 -11.24
N ASN A 865 43.23 -32.55 -10.38
CA ASN A 865 43.22 -31.59 -9.27
C ASN A 865 43.22 -30.12 -9.74
N VAL A 866 43.71 -29.82 -10.96
CA VAL A 866 43.88 -28.43 -11.42
C VAL A 866 42.55 -27.77 -11.78
N ALA A 867 41.62 -28.51 -12.39
CA ALA A 867 40.31 -27.99 -12.77
C ALA A 867 39.43 -27.70 -11.53
N ALA A 868 39.42 -28.61 -10.55
CA ALA A 868 38.71 -28.43 -9.29
C ALA A 868 39.27 -27.22 -8.50
N GLU A 869 40.60 -27.08 -8.42
CA GLU A 869 41.25 -25.90 -7.81
C GLU A 869 40.86 -24.59 -8.50
N ASN A 870 40.72 -24.57 -9.83
CA ASN A 870 40.35 -23.36 -10.58
C ASN A 870 38.90 -22.91 -10.29
N VAL A 871 37.95 -23.85 -10.19
CA VAL A 871 36.54 -23.52 -9.82
C VAL A 871 36.46 -23.09 -8.36
N LYS A 872 37.13 -23.81 -7.44
CA LYS A 872 37.26 -23.40 -6.03
C LYS A 872 37.87 -21.99 -5.91
N ALA A 873 38.89 -21.66 -6.73
CA ALA A 873 39.50 -20.34 -6.78
C ALA A 873 38.55 -19.25 -7.30
N PHE A 874 37.75 -19.51 -8.34
CA PHE A 874 36.80 -18.54 -8.89
C PHE A 874 35.68 -18.20 -7.90
N VAL A 875 35.04 -19.22 -7.32
CA VAL A 875 33.96 -19.03 -6.34
C VAL A 875 34.47 -18.33 -5.08
N ALA A 876 35.62 -18.76 -4.56
CA ALA A 876 36.26 -18.10 -3.42
C ALA A 876 36.66 -16.65 -3.74
N GLY A 877 37.16 -16.37 -4.95
CA GLY A 877 37.48 -15.02 -5.42
C GLY A 877 36.24 -14.11 -5.49
N GLY A 878 35.12 -14.61 -6.01
CA GLY A 878 33.84 -13.90 -6.04
C GLY A 878 33.32 -13.59 -4.64
N PHE A 879 33.35 -14.57 -3.73
CA PHE A 879 32.92 -14.39 -2.33
C PHE A 879 33.84 -13.42 -1.56
N GLY A 880 35.16 -13.48 -1.80
CA GLY A 880 36.10 -12.47 -1.33
C GLY A 880 35.75 -11.06 -1.83
N GLY A 881 35.39 -10.92 -3.11
CA GLY A 881 34.92 -9.67 -3.69
C GLY A 881 33.67 -9.11 -2.98
N VAL A 882 32.71 -9.95 -2.64
CA VAL A 882 31.52 -9.57 -1.85
C VAL A 882 31.92 -9.10 -0.45
N CYS A 883 32.81 -9.83 0.24
CA CYS A 883 33.32 -9.43 1.56
C CYS A 883 34.05 -8.07 1.53
N ALA A 884 34.84 -7.83 0.48
CA ALA A 884 35.55 -6.57 0.24
C ALA A 884 34.59 -5.38 0.05
N VAL A 885 33.46 -5.59 -0.63
CA VAL A 885 32.42 -4.58 -0.80
C VAL A 885 31.68 -4.34 0.52
N LEU A 886 31.28 -5.38 1.24
CA LEU A 886 30.58 -5.25 2.53
C LEU A 886 31.40 -4.46 3.59
N VAL A 887 32.69 -4.75 3.72
CA VAL A 887 33.58 -4.05 4.67
C VAL A 887 34.03 -2.69 4.14
N GLY A 888 34.22 -2.56 2.83
CA GLY A 888 34.71 -1.33 2.20
C GLY A 888 33.66 -0.23 1.96
N HIS A 889 32.38 -0.60 1.82
CA HIS A 889 31.34 0.35 1.39
C HIS A 889 31.07 1.52 2.36
N PRO A 890 31.09 1.36 3.70
CA PRO A 890 30.95 2.50 4.63
C PRO A 890 32.03 3.57 4.44
N PHE A 891 33.27 3.16 4.14
CA PHE A 891 34.37 4.09 3.81
C PHE A 891 34.15 4.78 2.47
N ASP A 892 33.68 4.03 1.45
CA ASP A 892 33.35 4.60 0.14
C ASP A 892 32.23 5.63 0.21
N LEU A 893 31.15 5.35 0.97
CA LEU A 893 30.07 6.32 1.17
C LEU A 893 30.58 7.58 1.86
N THR A 894 31.40 7.42 2.90
CA THR A 894 32.06 8.53 3.60
C THR A 894 32.92 9.36 2.65
N LYS A 895 33.73 8.71 1.81
CA LYS A 895 34.56 9.34 0.77
C LYS A 895 33.70 10.10 -0.24
N THR A 896 32.72 9.45 -0.88
CA THR A 896 31.89 10.05 -1.93
C THR A 896 31.14 11.27 -1.41
N ARG A 897 30.56 11.19 -0.21
CA ARG A 897 29.87 12.33 0.42
C ARG A 897 30.84 13.50 0.70
N LEU A 898 32.07 13.26 1.16
CA LEU A 898 33.09 14.33 1.31
C LEU A 898 33.50 14.97 -0.02
N GLN A 899 33.60 14.19 -1.10
CA GLN A 899 34.03 14.68 -2.42
C GLN A 899 32.97 15.58 -3.09
N THR A 900 31.70 15.25 -2.90
CA THR A 900 30.55 15.88 -3.58
C THR A 900 29.84 16.95 -2.74
N ALA A 901 30.19 17.08 -1.45
CA ALA A 901 29.58 18.06 -0.56
C ALA A 901 29.81 19.52 -0.98
N PRO A 902 28.77 20.36 -0.91
CA PRO A 902 28.94 21.80 -0.82
C PRO A 902 29.84 22.20 0.37
N PRO A 903 30.59 23.30 0.29
CA PRO A 903 31.34 23.85 1.42
C PRO A 903 30.49 23.98 2.69
N GLY A 904 31.09 23.73 3.86
CA GLY A 904 30.42 23.80 5.17
C GLY A 904 29.52 22.62 5.54
N THR A 905 29.10 21.75 4.61
CA THR A 905 28.19 20.61 4.91
C THR A 905 28.78 19.65 5.96
N TYR A 906 30.08 19.39 5.87
CA TYR A 906 30.81 18.48 6.76
C TYR A 906 32.16 19.06 7.18
N THR A 907 32.50 18.91 8.46
CA THR A 907 33.82 19.31 8.99
C THR A 907 34.90 18.25 8.75
N GLY A 908 34.52 17.00 8.49
CA GLY A 908 35.45 15.91 8.17
C GLY A 908 34.77 14.55 8.06
N ALA A 909 35.57 13.48 7.88
CA ALA A 909 35.06 12.12 7.70
C ALA A 909 34.20 11.63 8.88
N LEU A 910 34.62 11.90 10.12
CA LEU A 910 33.87 11.52 11.32
C LEU A 910 32.53 12.26 11.43
N ASP A 911 32.44 13.48 10.90
CA ASP A 911 31.20 14.26 10.87
C ASP A 911 30.21 13.70 9.83
N VAL A 912 30.70 13.22 8.68
CA VAL A 912 29.88 12.45 7.73
C VAL A 912 29.30 11.19 8.38
N VAL A 913 30.14 10.40 9.08
CA VAL A 913 29.70 9.17 9.75
C VAL A 913 28.67 9.49 10.85
N LYS A 914 28.95 10.48 11.72
CA LYS A 914 28.02 10.91 12.78
C LYS A 914 26.67 11.36 12.21
N LYS A 915 26.67 12.24 11.21
CA LYS A 915 25.42 12.74 10.58
C LYS A 915 24.68 11.64 9.80
N ALA A 916 25.39 10.71 9.17
CA ALA A 916 24.77 9.57 8.48
C ALA A 916 24.10 8.60 9.46
N LEU A 917 24.79 8.22 10.54
CA LEU A 917 24.24 7.34 11.58
C LEU A 917 23.08 8.00 12.33
N ALA A 918 23.16 9.30 12.64
CA ALA A 918 22.10 10.04 13.32
C ALA A 918 20.82 10.20 12.47
N ARG A 919 20.93 10.24 11.14
CA ARG A 919 19.78 10.43 10.23
C ARG A 919 19.21 9.12 9.67
N ASP A 920 20.08 8.25 9.15
CA ASP A 920 19.70 7.08 8.34
C ASP A 920 20.04 5.74 9.07
N GLY A 921 20.56 5.79 10.31
CA GLY A 921 21.03 4.63 11.06
C GLY A 921 22.22 3.91 10.42
N VAL A 922 22.52 2.69 10.88
CA VAL A 922 23.59 1.85 10.32
C VAL A 922 23.32 1.47 8.85
N SER A 923 22.06 1.24 8.50
CA SER A 923 21.61 1.01 7.10
C SER A 923 21.98 2.17 6.17
N GLY A 924 21.97 3.41 6.67
CA GLY A 924 22.42 4.59 5.94
C GLY A 924 23.86 4.52 5.42
N MET A 925 24.75 3.87 6.17
CA MET A 925 26.15 3.66 5.77
C MET A 925 26.29 2.68 4.59
N TYR A 926 25.22 1.92 4.27
CA TYR A 926 25.15 0.94 3.19
C TYR A 926 24.39 1.44 1.94
N ARG A 927 23.99 2.72 1.90
CA ARG A 927 23.25 3.30 0.77
C ARG A 927 24.06 3.18 -0.53
N GLY A 928 23.46 2.61 -1.58
CA GLY A 928 24.12 2.41 -2.87
C GLY A 928 25.10 1.22 -2.93
N ILE A 929 24.99 0.22 -2.06
CA ILE A 929 25.83 -1.00 -2.11
C ILE A 929 25.45 -2.00 -3.21
N VAL A 930 24.21 -1.97 -3.71
CA VAL A 930 23.73 -2.94 -4.71
C VAL A 930 24.50 -2.86 -6.05
N PRO A 931 24.79 -1.68 -6.66
CA PRO A 931 25.59 -1.62 -7.88
C PRO A 931 26.98 -2.27 -7.76
N PRO A 932 27.83 -1.96 -6.76
CA PRO A 932 29.13 -2.62 -6.65
C PRO A 932 29.02 -4.12 -6.32
N LEU A 933 27.99 -4.60 -5.60
CA LEU A 933 27.80 -6.04 -5.39
C LEU A 933 27.50 -6.79 -6.70
N LEU A 934 26.66 -6.23 -7.57
CA LEU A 934 26.38 -6.81 -8.89
C LEU A 934 27.57 -6.68 -9.85
N GLY A 935 28.36 -5.61 -9.72
CA GLY A 935 29.49 -5.30 -10.59
C GLY A 935 30.81 -5.99 -10.22
N VAL A 936 31.04 -6.36 -8.95
CA VAL A 936 32.40 -6.71 -8.47
C VAL A 936 33.02 -7.89 -9.24
N THR A 937 32.30 -8.99 -9.41
CA THR A 937 32.79 -10.19 -10.11
C THR A 937 33.07 -9.93 -11.59
N PRO A 938 32.14 -9.39 -12.41
CA PRO A 938 32.42 -9.11 -13.82
C PRO A 938 33.49 -8.01 -14.03
N ILE A 939 33.58 -7.01 -13.14
CA ILE A 939 34.65 -5.98 -13.18
C ILE A 939 36.02 -6.63 -12.98
N PHE A 940 36.19 -7.48 -11.96
CA PHE A 940 37.47 -8.16 -11.73
C PHE A 940 37.79 -9.19 -12.82
N ALA A 941 36.80 -9.97 -13.29
CA ALA A 941 37.00 -10.94 -14.37
C ALA A 941 37.50 -10.28 -15.65
N VAL A 942 36.87 -9.18 -16.09
CA VAL A 942 37.31 -8.41 -17.26
C VAL A 942 38.64 -7.72 -17.00
N SER A 943 38.91 -7.22 -15.79
CA SER A 943 40.19 -6.61 -15.45
C SER A 943 41.36 -7.60 -15.52
N PHE A 944 41.23 -8.80 -14.97
CA PHE A 944 42.28 -9.82 -15.05
C PHE A 944 42.47 -10.35 -16.46
N TRP A 945 41.40 -10.68 -17.19
CA TRP A 945 41.48 -11.06 -18.60
C TRP A 945 42.16 -9.97 -19.45
N ALA A 946 41.74 -8.71 -19.29
CA ALA A 946 42.31 -7.60 -20.05
C ALA A 946 43.77 -7.32 -19.66
N TYR A 947 44.16 -7.59 -18.41
CA TYR A 947 45.56 -7.52 -17.95
C TYR A 947 46.42 -8.60 -18.60
N ASP A 948 45.94 -9.84 -18.68
CA ASP A 948 46.63 -10.94 -19.35
C ASP A 948 46.73 -10.71 -20.87
N ALA A 949 45.64 -10.29 -21.51
CA ALA A 949 45.64 -9.88 -22.92
C ALA A 949 46.58 -8.69 -23.19
N SER A 950 46.66 -7.72 -22.28
CA SER A 950 47.58 -6.58 -22.40
C SER A 950 49.04 -7.00 -22.26
N LYS A 951 49.36 -7.97 -21.40
CA LYS A 951 50.71 -8.56 -21.32
C LYS A 951 51.07 -9.28 -22.63
N GLN A 952 50.17 -10.09 -23.18
CA GLN A 952 50.37 -10.76 -24.47
C GLN A 952 50.58 -9.75 -25.61
N LEU A 953 49.81 -8.67 -25.65
CA LEU A 953 49.98 -7.57 -26.61
C LEU A 953 51.35 -6.90 -26.49
N ILE A 954 51.84 -6.63 -25.28
CA ILE A 954 53.19 -6.06 -25.06
C ILE A 954 54.29 -7.02 -25.51
N TYR A 955 54.14 -8.34 -25.29
CA TYR A 955 55.05 -9.34 -25.84
C TYR A 955 55.06 -9.34 -27.37
N ALA A 956 53.88 -9.30 -28.01
CA ALA A 956 53.75 -9.26 -29.47
C ALA A 956 54.33 -7.97 -30.09
N LEU A 957 54.19 -6.83 -29.41
CA LEU A 957 54.77 -5.54 -29.81
C LEU A 957 56.28 -5.42 -29.54
N THR A 958 56.86 -6.35 -28.77
CA THR A 958 58.30 -6.34 -28.40
C THR A 958 59.02 -7.64 -28.84
N PRO A 959 58.98 -8.03 -30.13
CA PRO A 959 59.39 -9.36 -30.59
C PRO A 959 60.92 -9.63 -30.52
N LYS A 960 61.74 -8.63 -30.17
CA LYS A 960 63.20 -8.73 -30.06
C LYS A 960 63.72 -8.67 -28.60
N ARG A 961 62.91 -9.02 -27.60
CA ARG A 961 63.34 -8.96 -26.18
C ARG A 961 64.28 -10.12 -25.81
N GLU A 962 65.30 -9.83 -25.02
CA GLU A 962 66.25 -10.83 -24.50
C GLU A 962 65.82 -11.45 -23.15
N SER A 963 65.01 -10.73 -22.35
CA SER A 963 64.55 -11.18 -21.03
C SER A 963 63.19 -11.90 -21.10
N LYS A 964 63.04 -13.02 -20.39
CA LYS A 964 61.78 -13.77 -20.31
C LYS A 964 60.69 -13.11 -19.45
N SER A 965 61.03 -12.13 -18.62
CA SER A 965 60.08 -11.46 -17.70
C SER A 965 59.81 -10.01 -18.09
N LEU A 966 58.56 -9.57 -17.98
CA LEU A 966 58.17 -8.16 -18.11
C LEU A 966 58.82 -7.31 -17.00
N SER A 967 59.25 -6.10 -17.36
CA SER A 967 59.71 -5.07 -16.45
C SER A 967 58.54 -4.42 -15.70
N THR A 968 58.81 -3.76 -14.58
CA THR A 968 57.79 -3.05 -13.80
C THR A 968 57.04 -1.99 -14.62
N ALA A 969 57.71 -1.33 -15.59
CA ALA A 969 57.08 -0.37 -16.47
C ALA A 969 56.13 -1.03 -17.49
N GLU A 970 56.50 -2.18 -18.04
CA GLU A 970 55.64 -2.98 -18.93
C GLU A 970 54.42 -3.55 -18.16
N LEU A 971 54.60 -3.98 -16.92
CA LEU A 971 53.52 -4.45 -16.04
C LEU A 971 52.58 -3.31 -15.62
N ALA A 972 53.10 -2.10 -15.40
CA ALA A 972 52.30 -0.89 -15.19
C ALA A 972 51.49 -0.53 -16.44
N LEU A 973 52.09 -0.63 -17.64
CA LEU A 973 51.40 -0.40 -18.91
C LEU A 973 50.29 -1.43 -19.16
N ALA A 974 50.54 -2.72 -18.87
CA ALA A 974 49.50 -3.75 -18.91
C ALA A 974 48.35 -3.42 -17.93
N GLY A 975 48.69 -2.92 -16.73
CA GLY A 975 47.72 -2.42 -15.76
C GLY A 975 46.86 -1.29 -16.33
N PHE A 976 47.47 -0.29 -16.96
CA PHE A 976 46.77 0.82 -17.60
C PHE A 976 45.81 0.35 -18.72
N LEU A 977 46.31 -0.51 -19.63
CA LEU A 977 45.52 -1.01 -20.76
C LEU A 977 44.33 -1.87 -20.30
N SER A 978 44.49 -2.64 -19.22
CA SER A 978 43.40 -3.44 -18.63
C SER A 978 42.21 -2.61 -18.16
N ALA A 979 42.41 -1.32 -17.84
CA ALA A 979 41.33 -0.44 -17.41
C ALA A 979 40.38 -0.03 -18.56
N VAL A 980 40.79 -0.13 -19.82
CA VAL A 980 40.00 0.33 -20.97
C VAL A 980 38.72 -0.51 -21.16
N PRO A 981 38.77 -1.86 -21.30
CA PRO A 981 37.56 -2.68 -21.36
C PRO A 981 36.80 -2.65 -20.02
N THR A 982 37.52 -2.67 -18.90
CA THR A 982 36.97 -2.66 -17.55
C THR A 982 36.09 -1.43 -17.28
N THR A 983 36.45 -0.27 -17.87
CA THR A 983 35.66 0.97 -17.77
C THR A 983 34.25 0.82 -18.36
N ALA A 984 34.04 -0.02 -19.37
CA ALA A 984 32.72 -0.23 -19.97
C ALA A 984 31.70 -0.82 -18.97
N ILE A 985 32.17 -1.62 -18.01
CA ILE A 985 31.34 -2.18 -16.92
C ILE A 985 31.37 -1.24 -15.69
N THR A 986 32.54 -0.70 -15.36
CA THR A 986 32.74 0.13 -14.16
C THR A 986 32.00 1.46 -14.24
N ALA A 987 31.99 2.14 -15.39
CA ALA A 987 31.37 3.47 -15.52
C ALA A 987 29.86 3.52 -15.20
N PRO A 988 28.98 2.65 -15.77
CA PRO A 988 27.56 2.65 -15.40
C PRO A 988 27.33 2.22 -13.95
N VAL A 989 28.08 1.22 -13.45
CA VAL A 989 28.00 0.74 -12.05
C VAL A 989 28.36 1.86 -11.07
N GLU A 990 29.44 2.59 -11.31
CA GLU A 990 29.85 3.70 -10.46
C GLU A 990 28.91 4.89 -10.54
N ARG A 991 28.37 5.21 -11.72
CA ARG A 991 27.39 6.31 -11.85
C ARG A 991 26.15 6.03 -11.02
N ALA A 992 25.63 4.79 -11.06
CA ALA A 992 24.50 4.38 -10.22
C ALA A 992 24.85 4.43 -8.72
N LYS A 993 26.04 3.94 -8.33
CA LYS A 993 26.54 3.99 -6.95
C LYS A 993 26.64 5.43 -6.41
N VAL A 994 27.27 6.34 -7.15
CA VAL A 994 27.50 7.72 -6.72
C VAL A 994 26.18 8.46 -6.52
N LEU A 995 25.22 8.34 -7.44
CA LEU A 995 23.90 8.97 -7.30
C LEU A 995 23.14 8.48 -6.06
N LEU A 996 23.20 7.17 -5.77
CA LEU A 996 22.58 6.60 -4.56
C LEU A 996 23.31 6.99 -3.26
N GLN A 997 24.63 7.19 -3.29
CA GLN A 997 25.43 7.61 -2.12
C GLN A 997 25.25 9.10 -1.78
N VAL A 998 25.08 9.96 -2.79
CA VAL A 998 24.88 11.41 -2.65
C VAL A 998 23.42 11.76 -2.30
N GLN A 999 22.46 10.89 -2.59
CA GLN A 999 21.08 11.10 -2.17
C GLN A 999 20.95 11.25 -0.63
N GLY A 1000 20.09 12.19 -0.20
CA GLY A 1000 19.92 12.55 1.21
C GLY A 1000 21.00 13.49 1.74
N GLN A 1001 22.02 13.83 0.96
CA GLN A 1001 23.08 14.74 1.40
C GLN A 1001 22.58 16.18 1.51
N GLY A 1002 22.99 16.89 2.58
CA GLY A 1002 22.65 18.31 2.77
C GLY A 1002 21.16 18.61 2.97
N GLY A 1003 20.35 17.63 3.41
CA GLY A 1003 18.90 17.81 3.57
C GLY A 1003 18.07 17.53 2.31
N SER A 1004 18.68 17.22 1.18
CA SER A 1004 17.97 16.86 -0.06
C SER A 1004 17.01 15.68 0.11
N GLU A 1005 15.91 15.72 -0.63
CA GLU A 1005 14.89 14.67 -0.68
C GLU A 1005 15.37 13.39 -1.37
N GLN A 1006 14.64 12.29 -1.12
CA GLN A 1006 14.88 10.98 -1.72
C GLN A 1006 14.39 10.94 -3.18
N LYS A 1007 15.26 11.31 -4.14
CA LYS A 1007 14.95 11.32 -5.58
C LYS A 1007 14.78 9.91 -6.21
N TYR A 1008 15.49 8.90 -5.70
CA TYR A 1008 15.55 7.56 -6.28
C TYR A 1008 15.22 6.47 -5.26
N LYS A 1009 14.51 5.42 -5.69
CA LYS A 1009 14.12 4.26 -4.88
C LYS A 1009 15.15 3.12 -4.90
N GLY A 1010 15.96 2.99 -5.95
CA GLY A 1010 16.96 1.93 -6.08
C GLY A 1010 17.73 1.97 -7.40
N VAL A 1011 18.53 0.94 -7.67
CA VAL A 1011 19.44 0.90 -8.85
C VAL A 1011 18.68 0.96 -10.17
N LEU A 1012 17.64 0.14 -10.33
CA LEU A 1012 16.83 0.10 -11.56
C LEU A 1012 16.13 1.44 -11.81
N ASP A 1013 15.69 2.11 -10.74
CA ASP A 1013 15.04 3.42 -10.79
C ASP A 1013 16.02 4.52 -11.20
N VAL A 1014 17.25 4.52 -10.67
CA VAL A 1014 18.34 5.40 -11.14
C VAL A 1014 18.63 5.18 -12.62
N MET A 1015 18.79 3.93 -13.06
CA MET A 1015 19.11 3.61 -14.45
C MET A 1015 17.97 4.02 -15.41
N LYS A 1016 16.71 3.78 -15.01
CA LYS A 1016 15.51 4.21 -15.74
C LYS A 1016 15.40 5.74 -15.82
N HIS A 1017 15.71 6.46 -14.73
CA HIS A 1017 15.71 7.91 -14.71
C HIS A 1017 16.84 8.50 -15.58
N LEU A 1018 18.06 7.95 -15.50
CA LEU A 1018 19.18 8.35 -16.35
C LEU A 1018 18.88 8.12 -17.84
N TYR A 1019 18.28 6.99 -18.19
CA TYR A 1019 17.87 6.71 -19.57
C TYR A 1019 16.80 7.70 -20.06
N LYS A 1020 15.85 8.08 -19.21
CA LYS A 1020 14.86 9.13 -19.53
C LYS A 1020 15.48 10.54 -19.64
N GLU A 1021 16.51 10.86 -18.84
CA GLU A 1021 17.16 12.18 -18.84
C GLU A 1021 18.03 12.43 -20.09
N GLY A 1022 18.66 11.37 -20.65
CA GLY A 1022 19.54 11.53 -21.81
C GLY A 1022 20.05 10.23 -22.43
N GLY A 1023 19.28 9.16 -22.35
CA GLY A 1023 19.57 7.85 -22.93
C GLY A 1023 20.90 7.24 -22.47
N MET A 1024 21.52 6.46 -23.35
CA MET A 1024 22.82 5.82 -23.09
C MET A 1024 23.94 6.82 -22.80
N LYS A 1025 23.90 8.02 -23.41
CA LYS A 1025 24.88 9.09 -23.14
C LYS A 1025 24.80 9.58 -21.69
N SER A 1026 23.61 9.62 -21.09
CA SER A 1026 23.45 9.90 -19.67
C SER A 1026 24.02 8.77 -18.82
N ILE A 1027 23.68 7.50 -19.08
CA ILE A 1027 24.21 6.35 -18.32
C ILE A 1027 25.74 6.29 -18.31
N PHE A 1028 26.39 6.59 -19.44
CA PHE A 1028 27.85 6.57 -19.56
C PHE A 1028 28.52 7.94 -19.28
N ARG A 1029 27.78 8.96 -18.82
CA ARG A 1029 28.35 10.28 -18.49
C ARG A 1029 29.28 10.16 -17.28
N GLY A 1030 30.55 10.50 -17.51
CA GLY A 1030 31.65 10.31 -16.56
C GLY A 1030 32.62 9.18 -16.91
N SER A 1031 32.39 8.41 -17.98
CA SER A 1031 33.28 7.29 -18.38
C SER A 1031 34.73 7.73 -18.59
N GLY A 1032 34.98 8.85 -19.28
CA GLY A 1032 36.34 9.38 -19.44
C GLY A 1032 37.02 9.78 -18.12
N ALA A 1033 36.25 10.31 -17.16
CA ALA A 1033 36.76 10.60 -15.81
C ALA A 1033 37.01 9.31 -14.99
N THR A 1034 36.26 8.25 -15.29
CA THR A 1034 36.42 6.92 -14.69
C THR A 1034 37.71 6.27 -15.21
N LEU A 1035 37.95 6.29 -16.52
CA LEU A 1035 39.21 5.81 -17.12
C LEU A 1035 40.44 6.60 -16.66
N MET A 1036 40.33 7.94 -16.53
CA MET A 1036 41.40 8.79 -15.98
C MET A 1036 41.74 8.50 -14.51
N ARG A 1037 40.86 7.79 -13.79
CA ARG A 1037 41.15 7.22 -12.47
C ARG A 1037 41.70 5.80 -12.60
N ASP A 1038 41.03 4.95 -13.36
CA ASP A 1038 41.26 3.50 -13.37
C ASP A 1038 42.53 3.09 -14.11
N GLY A 1039 42.88 3.75 -15.21
CA GLY A 1039 44.13 3.50 -15.93
C GLY A 1039 45.37 3.76 -15.05
N PRO A 1040 45.57 5.00 -14.56
CA PRO A 1040 46.69 5.32 -13.67
C PRO A 1040 46.64 4.52 -12.36
N GLY A 1041 45.43 4.28 -11.81
CA GLY A 1041 45.24 3.49 -10.60
C GLY A 1041 45.70 2.05 -10.73
N SER A 1042 45.27 1.37 -11.79
CA SER A 1042 45.66 -0.02 -12.07
C SER A 1042 47.16 -0.12 -12.35
N ALA A 1043 47.73 0.84 -13.09
CA ALA A 1043 49.17 0.92 -13.32
C ALA A 1043 49.96 1.03 -12.00
N ALA A 1044 49.56 1.93 -11.10
CA ALA A 1044 50.19 2.10 -9.79
C ALA A 1044 49.98 0.87 -8.87
N TYR A 1045 48.80 0.26 -8.91
CA TYR A 1045 48.47 -0.94 -8.14
C TYR A 1045 49.36 -2.12 -8.53
N PHE A 1046 49.36 -2.52 -9.80
CA PHE A 1046 50.16 -3.64 -10.28
C PHE A 1046 51.67 -3.39 -10.15
N ALA A 1047 52.16 -2.18 -10.46
CA ALA A 1047 53.57 -1.84 -10.27
C ALA A 1047 54.01 -1.95 -8.80
N THR A 1048 53.22 -1.41 -7.88
CA THR A 1048 53.55 -1.42 -6.44
C THR A 1048 53.44 -2.84 -5.87
N TYR A 1049 52.44 -3.62 -6.28
CA TYR A 1049 52.27 -5.01 -5.88
C TYR A 1049 53.50 -5.85 -6.24
N GLU A 1050 53.95 -5.77 -7.49
CA GLU A 1050 55.11 -6.52 -8.00
C GLU A 1050 56.43 -6.07 -7.36
N VAL A 1051 56.66 -4.75 -7.20
CA VAL A 1051 57.85 -4.24 -6.49
C VAL A 1051 57.86 -4.67 -5.03
N THR A 1052 56.71 -4.60 -4.34
CA THR A 1052 56.61 -4.97 -2.93
C THR A 1052 56.83 -6.47 -2.75
N LYS A 1053 56.23 -7.34 -3.59
CA LYS A 1053 56.50 -8.78 -3.58
C LYS A 1053 57.97 -9.09 -3.85
N LYS A 1054 58.58 -8.45 -4.85
CA LYS A 1054 60.02 -8.63 -5.16
C LYS A 1054 60.92 -8.22 -4.00
N THR A 1055 60.56 -7.17 -3.25
CA THR A 1055 61.31 -6.69 -2.08
C THR A 1055 61.13 -7.60 -0.86
N LEU A 1056 59.95 -8.23 -0.70
CA LEU A 1056 59.65 -9.16 0.39
C LEU A 1056 60.14 -10.59 0.13
N THR A 1057 60.56 -10.92 -1.09
CA THR A 1057 61.05 -12.26 -1.45
C THR A 1057 62.52 -12.41 -1.01
N PRO A 1058 62.84 -13.35 -0.08
CA PRO A 1058 64.23 -13.59 0.34
C PRO A 1058 65.15 -13.95 -0.83
N ALA A 1059 66.40 -13.50 -0.79
CA ALA A 1059 67.39 -13.75 -1.84
C ALA A 1059 67.59 -15.27 -2.07
N GLY A 1060 67.31 -15.72 -3.30
CA GLY A 1060 67.40 -17.14 -3.69
C GLY A 1060 66.08 -17.92 -3.64
N SER A 1061 64.97 -17.33 -3.18
CA SER A 1061 63.64 -17.94 -3.18
C SER A 1061 62.74 -17.41 -4.33
N SER A 1062 61.67 -18.15 -4.66
CA SER A 1062 60.74 -17.76 -5.72
C SER A 1062 59.62 -16.87 -5.16
N PRO A 1063 59.08 -15.89 -5.92
CA PRO A 1063 57.90 -15.12 -5.52
C PRO A 1063 56.62 -15.95 -5.29
N SER A 1064 56.62 -17.23 -5.66
CA SER A 1064 55.58 -18.22 -5.33
C SER A 1064 55.58 -18.61 -3.85
N ASP A 1065 56.68 -18.42 -3.14
CA ASP A 1065 56.92 -19.02 -1.82
C ASP A 1065 56.63 -18.03 -0.67
N LEU A 1066 56.07 -16.87 -1.00
CA LEU A 1066 55.68 -15.83 -0.05
C LEU A 1066 54.47 -16.26 0.79
N ASN A 1067 54.58 -16.09 2.11
CA ASN A 1067 53.47 -16.37 3.02
C ASN A 1067 52.29 -15.40 2.82
N LEU A 1068 51.09 -15.83 3.23
CA LEU A 1068 49.85 -15.07 3.05
C LEU A 1068 49.92 -13.65 3.63
N ASN A 1069 50.60 -13.47 4.77
CA ASN A 1069 50.77 -12.16 5.42
C ASN A 1069 51.60 -11.19 4.56
N ALA A 1070 52.66 -11.66 3.91
CA ALA A 1070 53.46 -10.86 2.98
C ALA A 1070 52.65 -10.49 1.72
N VAL A 1071 51.80 -11.39 1.22
CA VAL A 1071 50.89 -11.12 0.10
C VAL A 1071 49.81 -10.10 0.47
N ILE A 1072 49.21 -10.21 1.67
CA ILE A 1072 48.26 -9.22 2.21
C ILE A 1072 48.92 -7.86 2.35
N PHE A 1073 50.14 -7.79 2.90
CA PHE A 1073 50.88 -6.54 3.05
C PHE A 1073 51.22 -5.92 1.69
N ALA A 1074 51.67 -6.70 0.71
CA ALA A 1074 51.91 -6.22 -0.66
C ALA A 1074 50.64 -5.69 -1.34
N GLY A 1075 49.50 -6.37 -1.17
CA GLY A 1075 48.19 -5.89 -1.65
C GLY A 1075 47.70 -4.62 -0.94
N GLY A 1076 47.92 -4.52 0.38
CA GLY A 1076 47.65 -3.31 1.16
C GLY A 1076 48.47 -2.11 0.68
N MET A 1077 49.78 -2.28 0.52
CA MET A 1077 50.68 -1.25 0.00
C MET A 1077 50.34 -0.84 -1.44
N ALA A 1078 49.95 -1.79 -2.30
CA ALA A 1078 49.45 -1.50 -3.65
C ALA A 1078 48.16 -0.68 -3.63
N GLY A 1079 47.21 -1.01 -2.74
CA GLY A 1079 45.99 -0.23 -2.53
C GLY A 1079 46.27 1.19 -2.03
N VAL A 1080 47.20 1.36 -1.10
CA VAL A 1080 47.65 2.68 -0.61
C VAL A 1080 48.26 3.49 -1.75
N ALA A 1081 49.20 2.93 -2.53
CA ALA A 1081 49.82 3.62 -3.65
C ALA A 1081 48.81 4.02 -4.74
N MET A 1082 47.86 3.13 -5.06
CA MET A 1082 46.74 3.44 -5.96
C MET A 1082 45.94 4.65 -5.47
N TRP A 1083 45.42 4.61 -4.23
CA TRP A 1083 44.59 5.72 -3.71
C TRP A 1083 45.39 7.03 -3.54
N ALA A 1084 46.70 6.96 -3.25
CA ALA A 1084 47.55 8.15 -3.21
C ALA A 1084 47.67 8.84 -4.58
N LEU A 1085 47.64 8.07 -5.68
CA LEU A 1085 47.67 8.64 -7.03
C LEU A 1085 46.28 9.10 -7.51
N VAL A 1086 45.23 8.32 -7.25
CA VAL A 1086 43.93 8.50 -7.94
C VAL A 1086 42.89 9.32 -7.21
N ILE A 1087 43.15 9.81 -6.00
CA ILE A 1087 42.17 10.65 -5.28
C ILE A 1087 41.81 11.95 -6.06
N PRO A 1088 42.75 12.71 -6.64
CA PRO A 1088 42.42 13.88 -7.46
C PRO A 1088 41.49 13.59 -8.66
N PRO A 1089 41.75 12.60 -9.55
CA PRO A 1089 40.80 12.24 -10.59
C PRO A 1089 39.48 11.64 -10.05
N ASP A 1090 39.50 10.91 -8.93
CA ASP A 1090 38.28 10.34 -8.32
C ASP A 1090 37.35 11.45 -7.76
N VAL A 1091 37.88 12.54 -7.18
CA VAL A 1091 37.07 13.72 -6.78
C VAL A 1091 36.37 14.33 -8.00
N ILE A 1092 37.11 14.55 -9.08
CA ILE A 1092 36.59 15.14 -10.32
C ILE A 1092 35.53 14.22 -10.94
N LYS A 1093 35.80 12.91 -10.99
CA LYS A 1093 34.86 11.88 -11.47
C LYS A 1093 33.56 11.88 -10.64
N SER A 1094 33.66 11.82 -9.31
CA SER A 1094 32.50 11.81 -8.41
C SER A 1094 31.63 13.05 -8.60
N ARG A 1095 32.23 14.25 -8.74
CA ARG A 1095 31.51 15.50 -9.03
C ARG A 1095 30.85 15.51 -10.41
N ILE A 1096 31.50 15.00 -11.45
CA ILE A 1096 30.92 14.90 -12.80
C ILE A 1096 29.75 13.90 -12.84
N GLN A 1097 29.83 12.81 -12.07
CA GLN A 1097 28.78 11.80 -11.99
C GLN A 1097 27.58 12.26 -11.15
N SER A 1098 27.80 13.04 -10.07
CA SER A 1098 26.72 13.53 -9.20
C SER A 1098 26.06 14.84 -9.68
N ALA A 1099 26.73 15.66 -10.48
CA ALA A 1099 26.21 16.97 -10.88
C ALA A 1099 25.08 16.89 -11.92
N PRO A 1100 24.10 17.82 -11.88
CA PRO A 1100 23.10 17.98 -12.92
C PRO A 1100 23.69 18.05 -14.34
N THR A 1101 22.88 17.69 -15.33
CA THR A 1101 23.32 17.77 -16.73
C THR A 1101 23.50 19.22 -17.16
N GLY A 1102 24.65 19.53 -17.76
CA GLY A 1102 25.07 20.90 -18.13
C GLY A 1102 26.05 21.58 -17.16
N THR A 1103 26.19 21.14 -15.90
CA THR A 1103 27.06 21.84 -14.90
C THR A 1103 28.55 21.87 -15.29
N TYR A 1104 29.04 20.79 -15.91
CA TYR A 1104 30.43 20.63 -16.34
C TYR A 1104 30.49 20.16 -17.79
N SER A 1105 31.35 20.77 -18.60
CA SER A 1105 31.58 20.34 -20.00
C SER A 1105 32.56 19.16 -20.13
N GLY A 1106 33.36 18.90 -19.10
CA GLY A 1106 34.29 17.77 -19.07
C GLY A 1106 35.21 17.75 -17.85
N PHE A 1107 36.19 16.84 -17.84
CA PHE A 1107 37.14 16.63 -16.74
C PHE A 1107 37.87 17.91 -16.33
N MET A 1108 38.50 18.60 -17.29
CA MET A 1108 39.28 19.82 -17.04
C MET A 1108 38.42 21.02 -16.60
N ASP A 1109 37.17 21.10 -17.07
CA ASP A 1109 36.23 22.15 -16.65
C ASP A 1109 35.78 21.95 -15.20
N CYS A 1110 35.46 20.70 -14.81
CA CYS A 1110 35.14 20.34 -13.43
C CYS A 1110 36.35 20.56 -12.50
N ALA A 1111 37.57 20.21 -12.94
CA ALA A 1111 38.81 20.48 -12.20
C ALA A 1111 39.00 21.98 -11.95
N ARG A 1112 38.93 22.81 -13.00
CA ARG A 1112 39.08 24.27 -12.91
C ARG A 1112 38.04 24.89 -11.97
N LYS A 1113 36.76 24.54 -12.15
CA LYS A 1113 35.65 25.03 -11.30
C LYS A 1113 35.79 24.58 -9.84
N THR A 1114 36.26 23.35 -9.60
CA THR A 1114 36.51 22.83 -8.25
C THR A 1114 37.65 23.58 -7.56
N ILE A 1115 38.78 23.80 -8.25
CA ILE A 1115 39.91 24.56 -7.69
C ILE A 1115 39.52 26.02 -7.42
N ALA A 1116 38.74 26.63 -8.32
CA ALA A 1116 38.29 28.02 -8.18
C ALA A 1116 37.29 28.22 -7.02
N ALA A 1117 36.41 27.25 -6.75
CA ALA A 1117 35.40 27.34 -5.70
C ALA A 1117 35.92 26.86 -4.32
N ASP A 1118 36.66 25.75 -4.28
CA ASP A 1118 37.01 25.05 -3.04
C ASP A 1118 38.52 24.99 -2.74
N GLY A 1119 39.34 25.58 -3.62
CA GLY A 1119 40.81 25.54 -3.54
C GLY A 1119 41.44 24.21 -3.98
N VAL A 1120 42.76 24.20 -4.14
CA VAL A 1120 43.53 23.00 -4.59
C VAL A 1120 43.36 21.82 -3.62
N GLY A 1121 43.24 22.08 -2.31
CA GLY A 1121 43.02 21.05 -1.29
C GLY A 1121 41.73 20.25 -1.46
N ALA A 1122 40.75 20.76 -2.22
CA ALA A 1122 39.51 20.04 -2.51
C ALA A 1122 39.73 18.74 -3.30
N LEU A 1123 40.78 18.70 -4.12
CA LEU A 1123 41.18 17.51 -4.90
C LEU A 1123 41.70 16.36 -4.02
N TRP A 1124 41.93 16.59 -2.72
CA TRP A 1124 42.35 15.56 -1.76
C TRP A 1124 41.25 15.16 -0.77
N LYS A 1125 40.02 15.70 -0.92
CA LYS A 1125 38.86 15.30 -0.11
C LYS A 1125 38.57 13.81 -0.30
N GLY A 1126 38.44 13.09 0.82
CA GLY A 1126 38.22 11.65 0.84
C GLY A 1126 39.49 10.78 0.93
N LEU A 1127 40.70 11.37 0.91
CA LEU A 1127 41.96 10.63 1.06
C LEU A 1127 41.98 9.77 2.36
N GLY A 1128 41.61 10.36 3.50
CA GLY A 1128 41.58 9.67 4.79
C GLY A 1128 40.70 8.40 4.78
N PRO A 1129 39.40 8.49 4.44
CA PRO A 1129 38.54 7.32 4.26
C PRO A 1129 39.06 6.29 3.25
N ALA A 1130 39.67 6.72 2.14
CA ALA A 1130 40.22 5.81 1.13
C ALA A 1130 41.43 5.02 1.67
N MET A 1131 42.33 5.67 2.43
CA MET A 1131 43.45 5.01 3.09
C MET A 1131 42.98 4.07 4.22
N ALA A 1132 42.01 4.52 5.02
CA ALA A 1132 41.42 3.70 6.08
C ALA A 1132 40.68 2.47 5.56
N ARG A 1133 40.16 2.52 4.31
CA ARG A 1133 39.54 1.38 3.62
C ARG A 1133 40.54 0.29 3.22
N ALA A 1134 41.77 0.67 2.86
CA ALA A 1134 42.70 -0.21 2.13
C ALA A 1134 43.00 -1.53 2.88
N PHE A 1135 43.33 -1.45 4.17
CA PHE A 1135 43.65 -2.66 4.95
C PHE A 1135 42.41 -3.49 5.34
N PRO A 1136 41.32 -2.92 5.90
CA PRO A 1136 40.14 -3.70 6.27
C PRO A 1136 39.43 -4.36 5.09
N ALA A 1137 39.31 -3.66 3.95
CA ALA A 1137 38.66 -4.24 2.76
C ALA A 1137 39.49 -5.38 2.18
N ASN A 1138 40.81 -5.22 2.07
CA ASN A 1138 41.69 -6.28 1.57
C ASN A 1138 41.72 -7.49 2.53
N ALA A 1139 41.80 -7.26 3.85
CA ALA A 1139 41.72 -8.34 4.84
C ALA A 1139 40.40 -9.12 4.73
N ALA A 1140 39.28 -8.43 4.52
CA ALA A 1140 37.98 -9.06 4.28
C ALA A 1140 37.95 -9.86 2.97
N THR A 1141 38.62 -9.40 1.90
CA THR A 1141 38.78 -10.18 0.66
C THR A 1141 39.45 -11.52 0.94
N PHE A 1142 40.63 -11.50 1.59
CA PHE A 1142 41.42 -12.72 1.81
C PHE A 1142 40.76 -13.65 2.82
N LEU A 1143 40.16 -13.13 3.90
CA LEU A 1143 39.39 -13.93 4.85
C LEU A 1143 38.16 -14.57 4.16
N GLY A 1144 37.47 -13.84 3.29
CA GLY A 1144 36.39 -14.37 2.46
C GLY A 1144 36.84 -15.49 1.53
N VAL A 1145 37.97 -15.30 0.82
CA VAL A 1145 38.58 -16.34 -0.03
C VAL A 1145 38.94 -17.59 0.80
N GLU A 1146 39.59 -17.43 1.94
CA GLU A 1146 40.06 -18.55 2.75
C GLU A 1146 38.91 -19.29 3.45
N ALA A 1147 37.92 -18.56 3.98
CA ALA A 1147 36.71 -19.16 4.57
C ALA A 1147 35.86 -19.88 3.50
N SER A 1148 35.74 -19.29 2.30
CA SER A 1148 35.04 -19.92 1.17
C SER A 1148 35.77 -21.18 0.70
N ARG A 1149 37.11 -21.15 0.56
CA ARG A 1149 37.92 -22.35 0.28
C ARG A 1149 37.72 -23.44 1.34
N LYS A 1150 37.91 -23.13 2.63
CA LYS A 1150 37.71 -24.09 3.73
C LYS A 1150 36.31 -24.68 3.78
N LEU A 1151 35.28 -23.90 3.46
CA LEU A 1151 33.91 -24.38 3.35
C LEU A 1151 33.74 -25.31 2.14
N LEU A 1152 34.24 -24.91 0.97
CA LEU A 1152 34.23 -25.73 -0.25
C LEU A 1152 35.03 -27.03 -0.06
N ASP A 1153 36.17 -27.01 0.66
CA ASP A 1153 36.99 -28.17 1.00
C ASP A 1153 36.37 -29.06 2.10
N SER A 1154 35.30 -28.61 2.76
CA SER A 1154 34.51 -29.43 3.68
C SER A 1154 33.25 -30.04 3.04
N ILE A 1155 32.93 -29.60 1.83
CA ILE A 1155 31.74 -30.00 1.05
C ILE A 1155 32.14 -30.81 -0.21
N LEU A 1156 33.37 -30.62 -0.71
CA LEU A 1156 34.00 -31.25 -1.89
C LEU A 1156 35.34 -31.90 -1.53
#